data_AF-A0A218YUW3-F1
#
_entry.id   AF-A0A218YUW3-F1
#
_cell.length_a   1.000
_cell.length_b   1.000
_cell.length_c   1.000
_cell.angle_alpha   90.00
_cell.angle_beta   90.00
_cell.angle_gamma   90.00
#
_symmetry.space_group_name_H-M   'P 1'
#
loop_
_entity.id
_entity.type
_entity.pdbx_description
1 polymer ?
#
loop_
_entity_poly.entity_id
_entity_poly.type
_entity_poly.pdbx_seq_one_letter_code
_entity_poly.pdbx_strand_id
1 'polypeptide(L)'
;MESLDSRNNSRIFTKTVPIRNFYDSGPADGSLASPSILTVGMGGLSYIARKVSYRGNNTYKADNLIPQTIVLSVHGACREEGTPNSKGYYGVHFGERSSHNEFNKLPRFEKQSRQAAPLYAIKRAIEIVEDEQWTFKTLVIKTHLKYVVDSLSQDVWLWEENNYQNTEGFEVVNRFLIEKIHHMILEAHKERCLRIKLWFVSVGDNKDAILLANKALDKRLSIVESEPPDTPLERAVHYYMYEAPRDPDALELCLRVGIGLKRGYSRSFTGVNVPIRRLVVTGEDRPRNFERLFGPDWKAAVDAEWRIIRREILKPEQDVVGAMLDRGAPYYRPRLPTEEEKLALSHASILETQKVDLTMSISLADLLTLNNVRVSALSLRIGKSARRLMGISDGKQVSIEAGSALIQACEKAGVTVPRYCYHEKLMIAGNCRMCLVEVERAPKPVASCAWPVQPGMVVKTNSPLAHKAREGVMEFLLANHPLDCPICDQGGECDLQDQSMRYGTDRGRFHEIGGKRATEDKNIGPLIKTSMNRCIHCTRCIRFANDVAGAPELGSTGRGNDMQIGTYLEKNLDSEMSGNVIDLCPVGALTSKPYAFRARPWELKHTESVDVLDGLGSNIRVDSRGLEVMRILPRLNDDVNEEWINDKSRFACDGLKTQRLTIPLIRKDDKFLPASWEQALVEIGAAFKDFAPKGNEFKAIAGDLIEVESMVALKDLANKIGSENLALDQPSGSQPIAHGIDVRSNYLFNSKIWGVEEADAILIVGSNTRHEAAGLNARIRKQWMRSELEIGVVGESWESTFEFEHLGTDAAALKKALAGPFGKKLQAAKRPMIIVGSGVTDHADAKAIYETVGTFVEKNAANFLTEEWNGYNVLQRAASRAGAYEVGFTTPSPDVANTKPKFVWLLGADEFNPADIPKDAFVVYQGHHGDRGAQVADVILPGAAYTEKSGTYINTEGRVQITRAATSLPGAARTDWKIIRAASEFMGAALSFDDVAQLRERMVEISPALASYDIVEPVALKQLSKVQLVDQNKGSTPTGAPLRKVIEDFYFTDVISRSSPTMARCSAAKEQNNSETNFMASGYSSQHPHGQVAYGS
;
A
#
# COMPACT_ATOMS: atom_id res chain seq x y z
N MET A 1 12.07 -29.24 53.69
CA MET A 1 12.95 -29.94 54.64
C MET A 1 13.97 -28.93 55.14
N GLU A 2 14.00 -28.78 56.46
CA GLU A 2 15.05 -28.29 57.36
C GLU A 2 15.78 -26.94 57.16
N SER A 3 15.62 -26.14 58.21
CA SER A 3 16.38 -25.02 58.76
C SER A 3 17.90 -25.01 58.61
N LEU A 4 18.51 -23.81 58.56
CA LEU A 4 19.27 -23.25 59.70
C LEU A 4 19.70 -21.79 59.48
N ASP A 5 19.82 -21.14 60.64
CA ASP A 5 19.93 -19.72 60.98
C ASP A 5 21.41 -19.25 61.01
N SER A 6 21.68 -17.97 60.71
CA SER A 6 22.54 -17.07 61.51
C SER A 6 22.98 -15.77 60.79
N ARG A 7 22.21 -14.70 61.07
CA ARG A 7 22.58 -13.39 61.66
C ARG A 7 23.85 -12.60 61.28
N ASN A 8 23.58 -11.28 61.28
CA ASN A 8 24.43 -10.08 61.47
C ASN A 8 25.12 -9.55 60.19
N ASN A 9 25.05 -8.28 59.81
CA ASN A 9 24.68 -6.98 60.40
C ASN A 9 24.41 -6.05 59.18
N SER A 10 23.69 -4.94 59.17
CA SER A 10 22.98 -4.12 60.15
C SER A 10 22.23 -3.01 59.38
N ARG A 11 20.93 -2.86 59.68
CA ARG A 11 20.10 -1.62 59.85
C ARG A 11 20.43 -0.39 58.98
N ILE A 12 19.61 -0.01 57.98
CA ILE A 12 18.22 0.53 57.95
C ILE A 12 18.10 2.00 58.41
N PHE A 13 17.51 2.85 57.55
CA PHE A 13 16.36 3.79 57.74
C PHE A 13 16.55 5.05 56.84
N THR A 14 15.95 5.11 55.64
CA THR A 14 14.60 5.62 55.29
C THR A 14 14.19 6.97 55.91
N LYS A 15 13.99 8.00 55.07
CA LYS A 15 12.69 8.67 54.81
C LYS A 15 12.84 9.93 53.92
N THR A 16 12.24 9.83 52.72
CA THR A 16 11.27 10.74 52.06
C THR A 16 10.73 11.93 52.90
N VAL A 17 10.43 13.16 52.43
CA VAL A 17 10.05 13.83 51.14
C VAL A 17 10.26 15.38 51.33
N PRO A 18 9.66 16.31 50.55
CA PRO A 18 9.96 16.95 49.23
C PRO A 18 10.50 18.40 49.34
N ILE A 19 10.76 19.13 48.23
CA ILE A 19 10.56 20.62 48.12
C ILE A 19 10.56 21.10 46.64
N ARG A 20 9.76 22.16 46.40
CA ARG A 20 9.47 22.91 45.16
C ARG A 20 10.53 23.99 44.79
N ASN A 21 10.52 24.35 43.50
CA ASN A 21 10.93 25.60 42.79
C ASN A 21 11.46 26.81 43.59
N PHE A 22 12.48 27.51 43.06
CA PHE A 22 12.42 28.93 42.59
C PHE A 22 13.78 29.44 42.02
N TYR A 23 13.70 30.55 41.29
CA TYR A 23 14.61 31.24 40.35
C TYR A 23 15.87 31.95 40.92
N ASP A 24 16.78 32.28 39.98
CA ASP A 24 17.52 33.55 39.77
C ASP A 24 18.97 33.81 40.24
N SER A 25 19.65 34.58 39.36
CA SER A 25 20.85 35.45 39.49
C SER A 25 22.25 34.91 39.11
N GLY A 26 22.87 35.55 38.10
CA GLY A 26 24.34 35.65 37.93
C GLY A 26 24.84 37.04 38.40
N PRO A 27 25.97 37.59 37.91
CA PRO A 27 27.29 37.02 37.57
C PRO A 27 28.43 37.76 38.35
N ALA A 28 29.70 37.31 38.25
CA ALA A 28 30.86 38.14 38.66
C ALA A 28 32.18 37.76 37.94
N ASP A 29 32.95 38.80 37.65
CA ASP A 29 34.06 38.98 36.70
C ASP A 29 35.47 38.51 37.11
N GLY A 30 36.37 38.44 36.11
CA GLY A 30 37.77 38.92 36.20
C GLY A 30 38.85 37.89 35.78
N SER A 31 39.92 38.18 35.03
CA SER A 31 40.37 39.25 34.10
C SER A 31 41.81 38.89 33.65
N LEU A 32 42.22 39.36 32.44
CA LEU A 32 43.61 39.61 31.96
C LEU A 32 44.50 38.39 31.63
N ALA A 33 45.39 38.37 30.62
CA ALA A 33 45.79 39.27 29.53
C ALA A 33 46.67 38.49 28.52
N SER A 34 46.78 39.01 27.30
CA SER A 34 47.56 38.55 26.14
C SER A 34 49.04 38.97 26.16
N PRO A 35 49.90 38.35 25.33
CA PRO A 35 50.62 39.10 24.27
C PRO A 35 50.63 38.30 22.93
N SER A 36 50.25 38.84 21.76
CA SER A 36 50.85 39.89 20.91
C SER A 36 52.14 39.49 20.15
N ILE A 37 51.92 39.00 18.92
CA ILE A 37 52.61 39.36 17.65
C ILE A 37 54.08 38.95 17.44
N LEU A 38 54.27 38.04 16.46
CA LEU A 38 55.35 38.16 15.48
C LEU A 38 54.84 37.77 14.08
N THR A 39 55.02 38.71 13.16
CA THR A 39 54.45 38.79 11.82
C THR A 39 55.48 38.34 10.80
N VAL A 40 55.10 37.46 9.86
CA VAL A 40 55.69 37.32 8.51
C VAL A 40 54.52 36.96 7.60
N GLY A 41 53.97 37.90 6.80
CA GLY A 41 54.24 38.07 5.37
C GLY A 41 53.71 36.88 4.56
N MET A 42 52.67 36.98 3.71
CA MET A 42 52.59 37.80 2.50
C MET A 42 51.13 37.90 2.01
N GLY A 43 50.77 39.06 1.45
CA GLY A 43 49.65 39.20 0.54
C GLY A 43 50.08 39.05 -0.93
N GLY A 44 49.10 38.77 -1.80
CA GLY A 44 49.15 39.14 -3.22
C GLY A 44 49.56 38.07 -4.23
N LEU A 45 48.58 37.76 -5.10
CA LEU A 45 48.73 37.42 -6.53
C LEU A 45 49.29 36.05 -6.97
N SER A 46 48.39 35.34 -7.66
CA SER A 46 48.54 34.79 -9.03
C SER A 46 49.05 33.35 -9.25
N TYR A 47 48.22 32.59 -9.99
CA TYR A 47 48.53 31.41 -10.84
C TYR A 47 49.15 30.19 -10.12
N ILE A 48 48.73 28.94 -10.36
CA ILE A 48 48.70 28.25 -11.65
C ILE A 48 47.57 27.21 -11.63
N ALA A 49 46.57 27.43 -12.49
CA ALA A 49 45.80 26.35 -13.09
C ALA A 49 46.76 25.42 -13.84
N ARG A 50 46.95 24.18 -13.38
CA ARG A 50 47.45 23.13 -14.27
C ARG A 50 46.26 22.54 -15.03
N LYS A 51 46.11 23.07 -16.24
CA LYS A 51 45.57 22.41 -17.42
C LYS A 51 45.73 20.89 -17.35
N VAL A 52 44.64 20.16 -17.25
CA VAL A 52 44.47 18.99 -18.11
C VAL A 52 43.84 19.53 -19.39
N SER A 53 44.70 19.73 -20.38
CA SER A 53 44.36 20.12 -21.73
C SER A 53 43.68 18.94 -22.44
N TYR A 54 42.35 18.94 -22.55
CA TYR A 54 41.69 18.28 -23.68
C TYR A 54 41.73 19.24 -24.89
N ARG A 55 42.88 19.26 -25.58
CA ARG A 55 42.94 19.61 -27.00
C ARG A 55 43.49 18.38 -27.71
N GLY A 56 42.58 17.69 -28.37
CA GLY A 56 42.84 16.49 -29.14
C GLY A 56 41.50 15.95 -29.58
N ASN A 57 41.08 16.35 -30.78
CA ASN A 57 39.98 15.76 -31.51
C ASN A 57 40.02 14.23 -31.38
N ASN A 58 39.05 13.65 -30.68
CA ASN A 58 38.45 12.40 -31.06
C ASN A 58 37.04 12.34 -30.48
N THR A 59 36.10 12.46 -31.39
CA THR A 59 34.68 12.21 -31.25
C THR A 59 34.41 10.89 -30.54
N TYR A 60 33.96 10.95 -29.29
CA TYR A 60 32.94 10.02 -28.80
C TYR A 60 31.74 10.85 -28.40
N LYS A 61 30.70 10.75 -29.22
CA LYS A 61 29.38 11.33 -28.97
C LYS A 61 28.82 10.73 -27.68
N ALA A 62 28.88 11.49 -26.60
CA ALA A 62 27.99 11.32 -25.46
C ALA A 62 26.61 11.87 -25.86
N ASP A 63 25.94 11.19 -26.79
CA ASP A 63 24.55 11.47 -27.11
C ASP A 63 23.67 10.71 -26.10
N ASN A 64 22.92 11.46 -25.29
CA ASN A 64 21.71 11.10 -24.56
C ASN A 64 21.79 10.44 -23.16
N LEU A 65 22.23 11.20 -22.16
CA LEU A 65 21.58 11.16 -20.84
C LEU A 65 20.97 12.55 -20.58
N ILE A 66 19.76 12.72 -21.12
CA ILE A 66 18.97 13.93 -20.98
C ILE A 66 18.24 13.88 -19.62
N PRO A 67 18.48 14.82 -18.68
CA PRO A 67 17.68 14.91 -17.47
C PRO A 67 16.21 15.14 -17.85
N GLN A 68 15.32 14.23 -17.48
CA GLN A 68 13.89 14.33 -17.84
C GLN A 68 13.19 15.55 -17.20
N THR A 69 13.78 16.10 -16.12
CA THR A 69 13.20 17.19 -15.32
C THR A 69 14.26 18.18 -14.85
N ILE A 70 13.95 19.48 -14.94
CA ILE A 70 14.76 20.58 -14.38
C ILE A 70 13.95 21.31 -13.31
N VAL A 71 14.60 21.67 -12.20
CA VAL A 71 13.98 22.37 -11.08
C VAL A 71 14.73 23.68 -10.81
N LEU A 72 14.01 24.80 -10.80
CA LEU A 72 14.55 26.13 -10.53
C LEU A 72 13.66 26.88 -9.54
N SER A 73 14.16 27.99 -8.98
CA SER A 73 13.45 28.82 -7.99
C SER A 73 13.35 30.27 -8.47
N VAL A 74 12.23 30.94 -8.20
CA VAL A 74 12.00 32.33 -8.60
C VAL A 74 11.52 33.20 -7.45
N HIS A 75 11.86 34.49 -7.51
CA HIS A 75 11.33 35.50 -6.58
C HIS A 75 11.30 36.89 -7.21
N GLY A 76 10.53 37.80 -6.62
CA GLY A 76 10.51 39.21 -6.98
C GLY A 76 10.30 40.12 -5.77
N ALA A 77 10.92 41.30 -5.80
CA ALA A 77 10.87 42.31 -4.76
C ALA A 77 10.59 43.70 -5.37
N CYS A 78 10.03 44.63 -4.60
CA CYS A 78 9.84 46.02 -5.05
C CYS A 78 10.10 47.03 -3.93
N ARG A 79 10.79 48.13 -4.27
CA ARG A 79 11.08 49.28 -3.41
C ARG A 79 10.03 50.36 -3.60
N GLU A 80 9.62 51.01 -2.50
CA GLU A 80 8.73 52.20 -2.52
C GLU A 80 7.43 51.96 -3.30
N GLU A 81 6.87 50.75 -3.18
CA GLU A 81 5.65 50.32 -3.87
C GLU A 81 4.49 51.28 -3.60
N GLY A 82 3.77 51.63 -4.67
CA GLY A 82 2.65 52.57 -4.62
C GLY A 82 3.06 54.04 -4.77
N THR A 83 4.36 54.33 -4.90
CA THR A 83 4.87 55.68 -5.20
C THR A 83 5.32 55.81 -6.66
N PRO A 84 5.44 57.03 -7.21
CA PRO A 84 6.03 57.26 -8.54
C PRO A 84 7.48 56.75 -8.69
N ASN A 85 8.16 56.49 -7.56
CA ASN A 85 9.53 55.98 -7.52
C ASN A 85 9.61 54.46 -7.38
N SER A 86 8.49 53.73 -7.50
CA SER A 86 8.45 52.27 -7.37
C SER A 86 9.47 51.59 -8.31
N LYS A 87 10.27 50.66 -7.77
CA LYS A 87 11.28 49.89 -8.53
C LYS A 87 11.18 48.41 -8.20
N GLY A 88 10.80 47.60 -9.18
CA GLY A 88 10.73 46.15 -9.09
C GLY A 88 12.07 45.48 -9.43
N TYR A 89 12.32 44.31 -8.85
CA TYR A 89 13.51 43.49 -9.03
C TYR A 89 13.13 42.00 -9.02
N TYR A 90 13.80 41.19 -9.82
CA TYR A 90 13.54 39.74 -9.89
C TYR A 90 14.82 38.92 -9.70
N GLY A 91 14.65 37.66 -9.31
CA GLY A 91 15.72 36.66 -9.25
C GLY A 91 15.24 35.30 -9.73
N VAL A 92 16.05 34.64 -10.55
CA VAL A 92 15.87 33.27 -11.06
C VAL A 92 17.11 32.46 -10.69
N HIS A 93 16.91 31.36 -9.96
CA HIS A 93 17.97 30.51 -9.45
C HIS A 93 17.84 29.08 -9.98
N PHE A 94 18.80 28.65 -10.78
CA PHE A 94 18.94 27.30 -11.34
C PHE A 94 19.89 26.41 -10.50
N GLY A 95 20.55 26.94 -9.46
CA GLY A 95 21.46 26.20 -8.57
C GLY A 95 22.78 26.94 -8.32
N GLU A 96 23.49 26.66 -7.22
CA GLU A 96 24.61 27.48 -6.70
C GLU A 96 25.74 27.78 -7.71
N ARG A 97 25.94 26.93 -8.71
CA ARG A 97 27.01 27.07 -9.72
C ARG A 97 26.48 27.26 -11.15
N SER A 98 25.18 27.49 -11.33
CA SER A 98 24.62 27.69 -12.66
C SER A 98 24.99 29.08 -13.20
N SER A 99 25.56 29.11 -14.41
CA SER A 99 25.76 30.35 -15.17
C SER A 99 24.46 31.03 -15.59
N HIS A 100 23.33 30.32 -15.47
CA HIS A 100 21.99 30.80 -15.83
C HIS A 100 21.25 31.45 -14.64
N ASN A 101 21.89 31.55 -13.48
CA ASN A 101 21.35 32.34 -12.37
C ASN A 101 21.29 33.82 -12.75
N GLU A 102 20.09 34.39 -12.80
CA GLU A 102 19.86 35.74 -13.28
C GLU A 102 19.14 36.57 -12.21
N PHE A 103 19.57 37.82 -12.00
CA PHE A 103 18.83 38.79 -11.19
C PHE A 103 19.03 40.19 -11.73
N ASN A 104 17.96 40.96 -11.85
CA ASN A 104 18.03 42.33 -12.36
C ASN A 104 16.83 43.17 -11.91
N LYS A 105 16.89 44.47 -12.21
CA LYS A 105 15.76 45.37 -12.09
C LYS A 105 14.73 45.07 -13.17
N LEU A 106 13.44 45.12 -12.83
CA LEU A 106 12.37 45.03 -13.81
C LEU A 106 12.51 46.14 -14.86
N PRO A 107 12.27 45.85 -16.16
CA PRO A 107 12.26 46.86 -17.20
C PRO A 107 11.28 47.99 -16.90
N ARG A 108 11.60 49.23 -17.28
CA ARG A 108 10.77 50.41 -16.93
C ARG A 108 9.34 50.38 -17.48
N PHE A 109 9.12 49.65 -18.57
CA PHE A 109 7.80 49.48 -19.17
C PHE A 109 6.93 48.44 -18.44
N GLU A 110 7.54 47.56 -17.64
CA GLU A 110 6.81 46.62 -16.79
C GLU A 110 6.32 47.33 -15.53
N LYS A 111 5.14 46.91 -15.03
CA LYS A 111 4.58 47.47 -13.81
C LYS A 111 5.53 47.21 -12.64
N GLN A 112 5.98 48.27 -11.98
CA GLN A 112 6.93 48.19 -10.87
C GLN A 112 6.21 47.85 -9.56
N SER A 113 5.86 46.59 -9.34
CA SER A 113 5.14 46.13 -8.13
C SER A 113 5.68 44.81 -7.58
N ARG A 114 5.36 44.50 -6.32
CA ARG A 114 5.71 43.21 -5.70
C ARG A 114 4.97 42.03 -6.31
N GLN A 115 3.86 42.29 -6.99
CA GLN A 115 3.09 41.26 -7.70
C GLN A 115 3.60 41.00 -9.12
N ALA A 116 4.04 42.03 -9.84
CA ALA A 116 4.55 41.90 -11.20
C ALA A 116 5.98 41.34 -11.25
N ALA A 117 6.82 41.71 -10.28
CA ALA A 117 8.21 41.25 -10.19
C ALA A 117 8.40 39.72 -10.24
N PRO A 118 7.69 38.91 -9.44
CA PRO A 118 7.83 37.46 -9.48
C PRO A 118 7.18 36.82 -10.72
N LEU A 119 6.13 37.41 -11.29
CA LEU A 119 5.57 36.97 -12.58
C LEU A 119 6.61 37.17 -13.70
N TYR A 120 7.30 38.30 -13.70
CA TYR A 120 8.38 38.57 -14.64
C TYR A 120 9.56 37.60 -14.47
N ALA A 121 9.85 37.18 -13.24
CA ALA A 121 10.87 36.15 -12.97
C ALA A 121 10.53 34.81 -13.65
N ILE A 122 9.25 34.41 -13.64
CA ILE A 122 8.79 33.19 -14.34
C ILE A 122 8.95 33.35 -15.84
N LYS A 123 8.53 34.49 -16.39
CA LYS A 123 8.72 34.81 -17.81
C LYS A 123 10.20 34.65 -18.22
N ARG A 124 11.12 35.25 -17.46
CA ARG A 124 12.57 35.12 -17.72
C ARG A 124 13.07 33.69 -17.60
N ALA A 125 12.58 32.92 -16.62
CA ALA A 125 12.97 31.53 -16.46
C ALA A 125 12.60 30.68 -17.69
N ILE A 126 11.42 30.93 -18.28
CA ILE A 126 10.99 30.25 -19.52
C ILE A 126 11.85 30.70 -20.70
N GLU A 127 12.10 32.01 -20.86
CA GLU A 127 12.95 32.54 -21.94
C GLU A 127 14.38 31.96 -21.90
N ILE A 128 15.00 31.87 -20.72
CA ILE A 128 16.34 31.29 -20.56
C ILE A 128 16.35 29.81 -21.02
N VAL A 129 15.32 29.05 -20.65
CA VAL A 129 15.16 27.65 -21.06
C VAL A 129 14.95 27.52 -22.57
N GLU A 130 14.20 28.45 -23.16
CA GLU A 130 13.93 28.47 -24.60
C GLU A 130 15.18 28.80 -25.41
N ASP A 131 15.91 29.86 -25.01
CA ASP A 131 17.11 30.37 -25.66
C ASP A 131 18.24 29.31 -25.70
N GLU A 132 18.43 28.57 -24.61
CA GLU A 132 19.48 27.56 -24.49
C GLU A 132 19.14 26.21 -25.18
N GLN A 133 17.95 26.09 -25.77
CA GLN A 133 17.48 24.88 -26.47
C GLN A 133 17.61 23.57 -25.67
N TRP A 134 17.48 23.63 -24.35
CA TRP A 134 17.63 22.45 -23.50
C TRP A 134 16.65 21.33 -23.88
N THR A 135 17.16 20.10 -23.92
CA THR A 135 16.38 18.89 -24.17
C THR A 135 15.95 18.33 -22.81
N PHE A 136 14.70 18.52 -22.40
CA PHE A 136 14.13 17.89 -21.20
C PHE A 136 12.61 17.93 -21.29
N LYS A 137 11.91 17.04 -20.56
CA LYS A 137 10.44 16.90 -20.70
C LYS A 137 9.65 17.68 -19.65
N THR A 138 10.27 18.13 -18.56
CA THR A 138 9.56 18.76 -17.44
C THR A 138 10.35 19.91 -16.79
N LEU A 139 9.79 21.11 -16.71
CA LEU A 139 10.33 22.24 -15.96
C LEU A 139 9.53 22.44 -14.66
N VAL A 140 10.19 22.50 -13.51
CA VAL A 140 9.56 22.77 -12.22
C VAL A 140 10.07 24.11 -11.70
N ILE A 141 9.16 25.05 -11.48
CA ILE A 141 9.46 26.40 -11.00
C ILE A 141 8.93 26.54 -9.57
N LYS A 142 9.84 26.67 -8.61
CA LYS A 142 9.56 26.85 -7.18
C LYS A 142 9.31 28.32 -6.85
N THR A 143 8.31 28.60 -6.03
CA THR A 143 8.04 29.92 -5.47
C THR A 143 7.27 29.81 -4.15
N HIS A 144 7.51 30.70 -3.20
CA HIS A 144 6.73 30.81 -1.96
C HIS A 144 5.60 31.84 -2.07
N LEU A 145 5.26 32.27 -3.29
CA LEU A 145 4.20 33.26 -3.53
C LEU A 145 2.96 32.59 -4.10
N LYS A 146 1.97 32.35 -3.23
CA LYS A 146 0.73 31.64 -3.57
C LYS A 146 -0.03 32.30 -4.73
N TYR A 147 -0.11 33.63 -4.75
CA TYR A 147 -0.71 34.40 -5.84
C TYR A 147 -0.13 34.03 -7.22
N VAL A 148 1.18 33.80 -7.32
CA VAL A 148 1.83 33.49 -8.60
C VAL A 148 1.43 32.10 -9.09
N VAL A 149 1.32 31.14 -8.17
CA VAL A 149 0.89 29.78 -8.48
C VAL A 149 -0.58 29.75 -8.88
N ASP A 150 -1.46 30.40 -8.12
CA ASP A 150 -2.90 30.41 -8.38
C ASP A 150 -3.22 31.16 -9.70
N SER A 151 -2.62 32.36 -9.89
CA SER A 151 -2.82 33.21 -11.07
C SER A 151 -2.37 32.58 -12.38
N LEU A 152 -1.36 31.70 -12.35
CA LEU A 152 -0.84 31.00 -13.52
C LEU A 152 -1.25 29.52 -13.57
N SER A 153 -2.20 29.04 -12.74
CA SER A 153 -2.63 27.64 -12.82
C SER A 153 -4.15 27.47 -12.86
N GLN A 154 -4.88 28.07 -11.92
CA GLN A 154 -6.33 27.92 -11.81
C GLN A 154 -7.05 29.14 -12.37
N ASP A 155 -6.59 30.33 -12.01
CA ASP A 155 -7.34 31.56 -12.26
C ASP A 155 -7.24 32.03 -13.72
N VAL A 156 -6.08 31.84 -14.37
CA VAL A 156 -5.87 32.30 -15.75
C VAL A 156 -6.90 31.74 -16.75
N TRP A 157 -7.34 30.50 -16.56
CA TRP A 157 -8.34 29.85 -17.43
C TRP A 157 -9.77 30.33 -17.20
N LEU A 158 -10.06 30.90 -16.03
CA LEU A 158 -11.32 31.56 -15.71
C LEU A 158 -11.29 33.00 -16.22
N TRP A 159 -10.16 33.67 -16.04
CA TRP A 159 -9.92 35.02 -16.52
C TRP A 159 -9.95 35.09 -18.03
N GLU A 160 -9.28 34.20 -18.76
CA GLU A 160 -9.31 34.16 -20.24
C GLU A 160 -10.75 34.09 -20.78
N GLU A 161 -11.62 33.26 -20.18
CA GLU A 161 -13.02 33.15 -20.61
C GLU A 161 -13.89 34.34 -20.24
N ASN A 162 -13.50 35.10 -19.22
CA ASN A 162 -14.17 36.33 -18.81
C ASN A 162 -13.41 37.59 -19.27
N ASN A 163 -12.64 37.49 -20.36
CA ASN A 163 -11.85 38.58 -20.94
C ASN A 163 -10.94 39.31 -19.93
N TYR A 164 -10.32 38.53 -19.06
CA TYR A 164 -9.48 38.92 -17.93
C TYR A 164 -10.13 39.89 -16.95
N GLN A 165 -11.41 39.66 -16.63
CA GLN A 165 -12.12 40.35 -15.56
C GLN A 165 -12.31 39.45 -14.33
N ASN A 166 -12.14 40.02 -13.14
CA ASN A 166 -12.41 39.35 -11.86
C ASN A 166 -13.93 39.20 -11.61
N THR A 167 -14.31 38.55 -10.50
CA THR A 167 -15.72 38.30 -10.12
C THR A 167 -16.54 39.58 -9.89
N GLU A 168 -15.89 40.72 -9.74
CA GLU A 168 -16.50 42.04 -9.55
C GLU A 168 -16.55 42.85 -10.86
N GLY A 169 -16.08 42.29 -11.99
CA GLY A 169 -16.08 42.92 -13.31
C GLY A 169 -14.88 43.85 -13.58
N PHE A 170 -13.91 43.92 -12.67
CA PHE A 170 -12.69 44.72 -12.86
C PHE A 170 -11.61 43.94 -13.61
N GLU A 171 -10.80 44.63 -14.40
CA GLU A 171 -9.67 44.02 -15.09
C GLU A 171 -8.64 43.43 -14.10
N VAL A 172 -8.17 42.22 -14.41
CA VAL A 172 -7.21 41.50 -13.59
C VAL A 172 -5.88 42.24 -13.53
N VAL A 173 -5.38 42.42 -12.32
CA VAL A 173 -4.09 43.09 -12.08
C VAL A 173 -2.96 42.28 -12.71
N ASN A 174 -2.13 42.93 -13.52
CA ASN A 174 -1.05 42.34 -14.32
C ASN A 174 -1.51 41.44 -15.48
N ARG A 175 -2.76 41.61 -15.96
CA ARG A 175 -3.34 40.89 -17.12
C ARG A 175 -2.31 40.59 -18.21
N PHE A 176 -1.71 41.62 -18.80
CA PHE A 176 -0.82 41.46 -19.96
C PHE A 176 0.36 40.52 -19.69
N LEU A 177 0.92 40.54 -18.47
CA LEU A 177 2.04 39.69 -18.10
C LEU A 177 1.59 38.25 -17.85
N ILE A 178 0.44 38.07 -17.21
CA ILE A 178 -0.18 36.76 -16.96
C ILE A 178 -0.56 36.09 -18.29
N GLU A 179 -1.23 36.83 -19.19
CA GLU A 179 -1.62 36.41 -20.52
C GLU A 179 -0.40 36.02 -21.37
N LYS A 180 0.66 36.83 -21.33
CA LYS A 180 1.91 36.51 -22.04
C LYS A 180 2.56 35.23 -21.53
N ILE A 181 2.68 35.06 -20.22
CA ILE A 181 3.27 33.83 -19.62
C ILE A 181 2.39 32.62 -19.94
N HIS A 182 1.08 32.77 -19.88
CA HIS A 182 0.11 31.73 -20.24
C HIS A 182 0.34 31.23 -21.66
N HIS A 183 0.45 32.15 -22.64
CA HIS A 183 0.75 31.80 -24.03
C HIS A 183 2.10 31.11 -24.19
N MET A 184 3.16 31.62 -23.54
CA MET A 184 4.48 30.98 -23.58
C MET A 184 4.44 29.53 -23.05
N ILE A 185 3.72 29.28 -21.95
CA ILE A 185 3.58 27.92 -21.41
C ILE A 185 2.85 27.01 -22.41
N LEU A 186 1.82 27.52 -23.09
CA LEU A 186 1.08 26.77 -24.10
C LEU A 186 1.94 26.47 -25.35
N GLU A 187 2.71 27.45 -25.83
CA GLU A 187 3.61 27.31 -26.96
C GLU A 187 4.74 26.32 -26.65
N ALA A 188 5.42 26.47 -25.51
CA ALA A 188 6.48 25.56 -25.07
C ALA A 188 6.00 24.11 -24.99
N HIS A 189 4.75 23.89 -24.54
CA HIS A 189 4.17 22.56 -24.55
C HIS A 189 3.77 22.09 -25.96
N LYS A 190 3.18 22.95 -26.79
CA LYS A 190 2.70 22.60 -28.12
C LYS A 190 3.86 22.24 -29.06
N GLU A 191 4.95 22.99 -29.02
CA GLU A 191 6.06 22.87 -29.96
C GLU A 191 7.14 21.89 -29.47
N ARG A 192 7.37 21.81 -28.15
CA ARG A 192 8.51 21.06 -27.58
C ARG A 192 8.10 19.95 -26.62
N CYS A 193 6.80 19.71 -26.42
CA CYS A 193 6.27 18.76 -25.43
C CYS A 193 6.79 19.04 -24.00
N LEU A 194 7.20 20.27 -23.69
CA LEU A 194 7.74 20.65 -22.39
C LEU A 194 6.59 20.82 -21.38
N ARG A 195 6.67 20.13 -20.23
CA ARG A 195 5.67 20.24 -19.15
C ARG A 195 6.17 21.19 -18.06
N ILE A 196 5.53 22.35 -17.92
CA ILE A 196 5.87 23.33 -16.87
C ILE A 196 5.00 23.08 -15.62
N LYS A 197 5.61 22.97 -14.45
CA LYS A 197 4.96 22.80 -13.13
C LYS A 197 5.33 23.95 -12.21
N LEU A 198 4.35 24.51 -11.52
CA LEU A 198 4.56 25.54 -10.51
C LEU A 198 4.49 24.90 -9.13
N TRP A 199 5.55 25.03 -8.33
CA TRP A 199 5.63 24.43 -7.00
C TRP A 199 5.61 25.50 -5.93
N PHE A 200 4.51 25.55 -5.17
CA PHE A 200 4.40 26.38 -3.98
C PHE A 200 5.22 25.74 -2.84
N VAL A 201 6.19 26.49 -2.31
CA VAL A 201 7.16 26.00 -1.31
C VAL A 201 7.30 26.98 -0.15
N SER A 202 7.90 26.55 0.97
CA SER A 202 8.16 27.44 2.11
C SER A 202 9.14 28.57 1.76
N VAL A 203 9.16 29.64 2.55
CA VAL A 203 10.13 30.75 2.39
C VAL A 203 11.57 30.24 2.51
N GLY A 204 11.82 29.28 3.41
CA GLY A 204 13.12 28.65 3.60
C GLY A 204 13.59 27.89 2.34
N ASP A 205 12.68 27.16 1.70
CA ASP A 205 12.97 26.38 0.49
C ASP A 205 13.16 27.25 -0.77
N ASN A 206 12.81 28.55 -0.71
CA ASN A 206 12.98 29.52 -1.79
C ASN A 206 14.05 30.58 -1.48
N LYS A 207 14.89 30.36 -0.45
CA LYS A 207 15.86 31.33 0.09
C LYS A 207 16.84 31.86 -0.96
N ASP A 208 17.27 31.03 -1.90
CA ASP A 208 18.29 31.42 -2.89
C ASP A 208 17.76 32.42 -3.92
N ALA A 209 16.54 32.20 -4.42
CA ALA A 209 15.88 33.15 -5.31
C ALA A 209 15.56 34.47 -4.60
N ILE A 210 15.23 34.40 -3.29
CA ILE A 210 15.06 35.58 -2.44
C ILE A 210 16.37 36.35 -2.29
N LEU A 211 17.48 35.65 -2.05
CA LEU A 211 18.81 36.26 -1.94
C LEU A 211 19.22 36.96 -3.24
N LEU A 212 18.98 36.33 -4.39
CA LEU A 212 19.25 36.90 -5.71
C LEU A 212 18.44 38.18 -5.98
N ALA A 213 17.12 38.14 -5.75
CA ALA A 213 16.27 39.31 -5.96
C ALA A 213 16.61 40.46 -4.99
N ASN A 214 16.99 40.14 -3.75
CA ASN A 214 17.41 41.14 -2.76
C ASN A 214 18.81 41.71 -3.04
N LYS A 215 19.70 40.92 -3.66
CA LYS A 215 20.99 41.40 -4.17
C LYS A 215 20.79 42.45 -5.28
N ALA A 216 19.79 42.27 -6.14
CA ALA A 216 19.40 43.27 -7.14
C ALA A 216 18.87 44.58 -6.50
N LEU A 217 18.25 44.47 -5.32
CA LEU A 217 17.63 45.56 -4.57
C LEU A 217 18.61 46.38 -3.70
N ASP A 218 19.87 45.92 -3.58
CA ASP A 218 20.97 46.53 -2.79
C ASP A 218 20.64 46.68 -1.28
N LYS A 219 20.00 45.67 -0.69
CA LYS A 219 19.75 45.56 0.77
C LYS A 219 20.66 44.51 1.41
N ARG A 220 21.34 44.85 2.51
CA ARG A 220 21.96 43.86 3.43
C ARG A 220 20.85 43.19 4.28
N LEU A 221 20.85 41.86 4.38
CA LEU A 221 19.78 41.07 5.00
C LEU A 221 19.78 41.13 6.52
N SER A 222 18.58 41.29 7.10
CA SER A 222 18.17 40.63 8.35
C SER A 222 17.02 39.70 7.98
N ILE A 223 17.26 38.38 7.94
CA ILE A 223 16.19 37.38 7.79
C ILE A 223 15.62 37.17 9.19
N VAL A 224 14.38 37.58 9.41
CA VAL A 224 13.61 37.17 10.59
C VAL A 224 12.95 35.84 10.22
N GLU A 225 13.29 34.77 10.94
CA GLU A 225 12.58 33.50 10.85
C GLU A 225 11.15 33.73 11.38
N SER A 226 10.15 33.59 10.51
CA SER A 226 8.76 33.44 10.92
C SER A 226 8.39 31.97 10.91
N GLU A 227 7.58 31.56 11.89
CA GLU A 227 7.08 30.19 12.06
C GLU A 227 6.45 29.61 10.77
N PRO A 228 6.61 28.30 10.52
CA PRO A 228 6.00 27.63 9.36
C PRO A 228 4.47 27.61 9.48
N PRO A 229 3.72 27.73 8.38
CA PRO A 229 2.27 27.62 8.41
C PRO A 229 1.82 26.19 8.73
N ASP A 230 0.84 26.07 9.63
CA ASP A 230 0.14 24.83 10.00
C ASP A 230 -0.75 24.32 8.84
N THR A 231 -0.15 23.77 7.78
CA THR A 231 -0.86 22.91 6.81
C THR A 231 0.06 21.86 6.19
N PRO A 232 -0.43 20.65 5.86
CA PRO A 232 0.41 19.51 5.48
C PRO A 232 1.00 19.67 4.06
N LEU A 233 2.34 19.60 3.94
CA LEU A 233 3.14 19.28 2.75
C LEU A 233 2.58 19.75 1.39
N GLU A 234 3.00 20.94 0.95
CA GLU A 234 2.57 21.52 -0.33
C GLU A 234 3.32 20.93 -1.54
N ARG A 235 2.51 20.36 -2.43
CA ARG A 235 2.88 19.59 -3.63
C ARG A 235 3.12 20.52 -4.82
N ALA A 236 3.95 20.10 -5.78
CA ALA A 236 4.04 20.76 -7.09
C ALA A 236 2.69 20.70 -7.82
N VAL A 237 2.12 21.85 -8.18
CA VAL A 237 0.87 21.93 -8.95
C VAL A 237 1.22 21.80 -10.43
N HIS A 238 0.64 20.81 -11.10
CA HIS A 238 0.73 20.71 -12.56
C HIS A 238 -0.04 21.86 -13.20
N TYR A 239 0.55 22.52 -14.19
CA TYR A 239 -0.22 23.30 -15.14
C TYR A 239 -1.08 22.31 -15.94
N TYR A 240 -2.36 22.20 -15.62
CA TYR A 240 -3.24 21.19 -16.21
C TYR A 240 -3.50 21.51 -17.69
N MET A 241 -3.06 20.63 -18.59
CA MET A 241 -3.69 20.43 -19.89
C MET A 241 -4.42 19.10 -19.88
N TYR A 242 -5.72 19.13 -20.15
CA TYR A 242 -6.46 17.96 -20.60
C TYR A 242 -6.39 17.92 -22.13
N GLU A 243 -5.84 16.84 -22.67
CA GLU A 243 -5.83 16.53 -24.10
C GLU A 243 -7.28 16.37 -24.60
N ALA A 244 -7.80 17.35 -25.33
CA ALA A 244 -8.74 17.08 -26.39
C ALA A 244 -7.93 16.58 -27.61
N PRO A 245 -8.48 15.70 -28.47
CA PRO A 245 -7.76 15.21 -29.64
C PRO A 245 -7.32 16.40 -30.50
N ARG A 246 -6.01 16.56 -30.68
CA ARG A 246 -5.38 17.62 -31.51
C ARG A 246 -5.37 17.26 -33.01
N ASP A 247 -6.29 16.40 -33.43
CA ASP A 247 -6.48 16.08 -34.84
C ASP A 247 -7.43 17.13 -35.46
N PRO A 248 -6.95 17.98 -36.39
CA PRO A 248 -7.79 18.98 -37.06
C PRO A 248 -9.01 18.37 -37.75
N ASP A 249 -8.87 17.14 -38.28
CA ASP A 249 -9.92 16.44 -38.98
C ASP A 249 -11.00 15.94 -38.00
N ALA A 250 -10.61 15.55 -36.80
CA ALA A 250 -11.54 15.17 -35.73
C ALA A 250 -12.31 16.37 -35.16
N LEU A 251 -11.69 17.55 -35.09
CA LEU A 251 -12.34 18.79 -34.64
C LEU A 251 -13.30 19.34 -35.70
N GLU A 252 -12.91 19.28 -36.98
CA GLU A 252 -13.78 19.61 -38.11
C GLU A 252 -14.97 18.64 -38.20
N LEU A 253 -14.74 17.34 -37.97
CA LEU A 253 -15.79 16.33 -37.87
C LEU A 253 -16.76 16.66 -36.72
N CYS A 254 -16.26 16.96 -35.52
CA CYS A 254 -17.09 17.32 -34.35
C CYS A 254 -17.96 18.57 -34.60
N LEU A 255 -17.41 19.58 -35.28
CA LEU A 255 -18.17 20.78 -35.70
C LEU A 255 -19.20 20.46 -36.79
N ARG A 256 -18.88 19.56 -37.73
CA ARG A 256 -19.80 19.13 -38.80
C ARG A 256 -20.95 18.24 -38.29
N VAL A 257 -20.74 17.44 -37.24
CA VAL A 257 -21.81 16.63 -36.60
C VAL A 257 -22.54 17.32 -35.44
N GLY A 258 -22.26 18.60 -35.16
CA GLY A 258 -22.98 19.37 -34.14
C GLY A 258 -22.69 18.93 -32.70
N ILE A 259 -21.49 18.40 -32.44
CA ILE A 259 -21.05 18.02 -31.10
C ILE A 259 -20.32 19.20 -30.46
N GLY A 260 -20.94 19.81 -29.44
CA GLY A 260 -20.38 20.93 -28.71
C GLY A 260 -19.54 20.50 -27.50
N LEU A 261 -18.55 21.30 -27.14
CA LEU A 261 -17.83 21.18 -25.87
C LEU A 261 -18.52 22.06 -24.83
N LYS A 262 -18.95 21.49 -23.69
CA LYS A 262 -19.42 22.28 -22.53
C LYS A 262 -18.52 22.06 -21.31
N ARG A 263 -18.22 23.14 -20.57
CA ARG A 263 -17.45 23.11 -19.32
C ARG A 263 -18.27 22.50 -18.18
N GLY A 264 -17.64 21.63 -17.39
CA GLY A 264 -18.09 21.18 -16.08
C GLY A 264 -16.93 21.23 -15.09
N TYR A 265 -17.17 20.94 -13.81
CA TYR A 265 -16.12 20.86 -12.79
C TYR A 265 -15.93 19.41 -12.37
N SER A 266 -14.68 18.96 -12.24
CA SER A 266 -14.33 17.73 -11.53
C SER A 266 -13.68 18.10 -10.21
N ARG A 267 -14.11 17.43 -9.13
CA ARG A 267 -13.31 17.37 -7.91
C ARG A 267 -12.22 16.34 -8.13
N SER A 268 -10.98 16.78 -8.09
CA SER A 268 -9.86 15.87 -7.93
C SER A 268 -9.82 15.33 -6.49
N PHE A 269 -9.09 14.23 -6.31
CA PHE A 269 -8.91 13.52 -5.03
C PHE A 269 -8.31 14.40 -3.90
N THR A 270 -7.87 15.63 -4.22
CA THR A 270 -7.27 16.60 -3.28
C THR A 270 -8.21 17.73 -2.86
N GLY A 271 -9.48 17.71 -3.26
CA GLY A 271 -10.50 18.66 -2.78
C GLY A 271 -10.53 20.02 -3.51
N VAL A 272 -9.71 20.23 -4.54
CA VAL A 272 -9.77 21.42 -5.40
C VAL A 272 -10.76 21.20 -6.55
N ASN A 273 -11.66 22.18 -6.77
CA ASN A 273 -12.57 22.19 -7.93
C ASN A 273 -11.79 22.58 -9.19
N VAL A 274 -11.62 21.64 -10.13
CA VAL A 274 -10.91 21.90 -11.39
C VAL A 274 -11.92 21.96 -12.53
N PRO A 275 -11.97 23.04 -13.34
CA PRO A 275 -12.81 23.07 -14.53
C PRO A 275 -12.26 22.08 -15.59
N ILE A 276 -13.14 21.25 -16.15
CA ILE A 276 -12.87 20.31 -17.25
C ILE A 276 -13.91 20.49 -18.36
N ARG A 277 -13.49 20.39 -19.63
CA ARG A 277 -14.40 20.36 -20.79
C ARG A 277 -14.87 18.92 -21.06
N ARG A 278 -16.18 18.68 -21.13
CA ARG A 278 -16.77 17.39 -21.56
C ARG A 278 -17.41 17.54 -22.94
N LEU A 279 -17.31 16.50 -23.76
CA LEU A 279 -18.03 16.36 -25.04
C LEU A 279 -19.53 16.15 -24.78
N VAL A 280 -20.38 16.99 -25.37
CA VAL A 280 -21.85 16.87 -25.29
C VAL A 280 -22.45 17.13 -26.67
N VAL A 281 -23.21 16.19 -27.21
CA VAL A 281 -23.97 16.40 -28.46
C VAL A 281 -25.13 17.36 -28.16
N THR A 282 -25.21 18.50 -28.84
CA THR A 282 -26.26 19.50 -28.59
C THR A 282 -27.01 19.87 -29.89
N GLY A 283 -28.33 19.66 -29.93
CA GLY A 283 -29.22 20.21 -30.95
C GLY A 283 -30.41 19.31 -31.34
N GLU A 284 -31.58 19.90 -31.55
CA GLU A 284 -32.88 19.24 -31.77
C GLU A 284 -33.12 18.67 -33.20
N ASP A 285 -32.19 18.78 -34.16
CA ASP A 285 -32.49 18.45 -35.58
C ASP A 285 -31.51 17.41 -36.19
N ARG A 286 -31.34 16.29 -35.48
CA ARG A 286 -30.45 15.16 -35.83
C ARG A 286 -30.64 14.58 -37.26
N PRO A 287 -31.87 14.46 -37.82
CA PRO A 287 -32.07 13.82 -39.13
C PRO A 287 -31.56 14.66 -40.32
N ARG A 288 -31.68 15.99 -40.26
CA ARG A 288 -31.26 16.91 -41.33
C ARG A 288 -29.74 17.03 -41.46
N ASN A 289 -29.02 16.87 -40.35
CA ASN A 289 -27.56 16.92 -40.35
C ASN A 289 -26.95 15.64 -40.97
N PHE A 290 -27.60 14.49 -40.83
CA PHE A 290 -27.16 13.24 -41.47
C PHE A 290 -27.40 13.24 -42.99
N GLU A 291 -28.54 13.77 -43.45
CA GLU A 291 -28.86 13.90 -44.88
C GLU A 291 -27.91 14.85 -45.63
N ARG A 292 -27.41 15.88 -44.93
CA ARG A 292 -26.37 16.78 -45.43
C ARG A 292 -24.97 16.16 -45.50
N LEU A 293 -24.64 15.23 -44.59
CA LEU A 293 -23.30 14.66 -44.48
C LEU A 293 -23.03 13.55 -45.49
N PHE A 294 -24.06 12.78 -45.86
CA PHE A 294 -23.90 11.53 -46.60
C PHE A 294 -24.81 11.46 -47.86
N GLY A 295 -25.47 12.56 -48.21
CA GLY A 295 -26.42 12.65 -49.32
C GLY A 295 -27.80 12.08 -48.97
N PRO A 296 -28.82 12.27 -49.82
CA PRO A 296 -30.21 11.87 -49.54
C PRO A 296 -30.37 10.36 -49.28
N ASP A 297 -29.45 9.55 -49.79
CA ASP A 297 -29.46 8.08 -49.64
C ASP A 297 -28.59 7.56 -48.47
N TRP A 298 -28.18 8.42 -47.55
CA TRP A 298 -27.37 8.05 -46.39
C TRP A 298 -27.97 6.93 -45.53
N LYS A 299 -29.31 6.88 -45.47
CA LYS A 299 -30.04 5.78 -44.83
C LYS A 299 -29.76 4.44 -45.50
N ALA A 300 -29.62 4.39 -46.82
CA ALA A 300 -29.31 3.18 -47.56
C ALA A 300 -27.84 2.74 -47.38
N ALA A 301 -26.90 3.68 -47.24
CA ALA A 301 -25.49 3.40 -46.97
C ALA A 301 -25.28 2.87 -45.53
N VAL A 302 -25.93 3.51 -44.55
CA VAL A 302 -25.94 3.04 -43.17
C VAL A 302 -26.66 1.69 -43.07
N ASP A 303 -27.76 1.46 -43.80
CA ASP A 303 -28.42 0.14 -43.86
C ASP A 303 -27.57 -0.92 -44.57
N ALA A 304 -26.71 -0.56 -45.52
CA ALA A 304 -25.80 -1.47 -46.19
C ALA A 304 -24.64 -1.90 -45.27
N GLU A 305 -24.03 -0.95 -44.56
CA GLU A 305 -23.04 -1.25 -43.50
C GLU A 305 -23.69 -2.00 -42.33
N TRP A 306 -24.91 -1.63 -41.91
CA TRP A 306 -25.62 -2.37 -40.87
C TRP A 306 -26.00 -3.78 -41.32
N ARG A 307 -26.27 -4.03 -42.61
CA ARG A 307 -26.52 -5.39 -43.14
C ARG A 307 -25.26 -6.24 -43.19
N ILE A 308 -24.09 -5.64 -43.43
CA ILE A 308 -22.79 -6.33 -43.37
C ILE A 308 -22.48 -6.71 -41.92
N ILE A 309 -22.65 -5.77 -40.98
CA ILE A 309 -22.44 -6.03 -39.56
C ILE A 309 -23.50 -7.02 -39.00
N ARG A 310 -24.76 -6.98 -39.46
CA ARG A 310 -25.80 -7.99 -39.14
C ARG A 310 -25.54 -9.37 -39.76
N ARG A 311 -24.80 -9.48 -40.86
CA ARG A 311 -24.45 -10.79 -41.47
C ARG A 311 -23.21 -11.41 -40.87
N GLU A 312 -22.19 -10.60 -40.57
CA GLU A 312 -20.87 -11.10 -40.20
C GLU A 312 -20.61 -11.09 -38.69
N ILE A 313 -21.29 -10.23 -37.92
CA ILE A 313 -20.99 -10.05 -36.49
C ILE A 313 -22.15 -10.50 -35.58
N LEU A 314 -23.41 -10.34 -36.00
CA LEU A 314 -24.57 -10.66 -35.14
C LEU A 314 -25.43 -11.77 -35.76
N LYS A 315 -25.27 -13.01 -35.30
CA LYS A 315 -26.20 -14.10 -35.67
C LYS A 315 -27.65 -13.71 -35.30
N PRO A 316 -28.63 -14.02 -36.14
CA PRO A 316 -29.92 -13.32 -36.17
C PRO A 316 -30.99 -14.04 -35.35
N GLU A 317 -30.96 -13.96 -34.02
CA GLU A 317 -32.17 -14.26 -33.25
C GLU A 317 -32.40 -13.23 -32.15
N GLN A 318 -33.60 -12.65 -32.20
CA GLN A 318 -34.28 -11.83 -31.20
C GLN A 318 -34.16 -10.31 -31.32
N ASP A 319 -34.95 -9.79 -32.26
CA ASP A 319 -35.50 -8.43 -32.27
C ASP A 319 -37.01 -8.56 -32.02
N VAL A 320 -37.47 -8.45 -30.78
CA VAL A 320 -38.90 -8.23 -30.49
C VAL A 320 -39.08 -7.37 -29.25
N VAL A 321 -39.95 -6.37 -29.44
CA VAL A 321 -40.72 -5.60 -28.44
C VAL A 321 -40.17 -4.22 -28.10
N GLY A 322 -40.34 -3.31 -29.06
CA GLY A 322 -40.99 -2.04 -28.77
C GLY A 322 -42.49 -2.17 -29.03
N ALA A 323 -43.28 -2.43 -27.99
CA ALA A 323 -44.72 -2.12 -27.91
C ALA A 323 -45.22 -2.48 -26.51
N MET A 324 -46.06 -1.59 -25.94
CA MET A 324 -46.76 -1.67 -24.66
C MET A 324 -46.19 -0.81 -23.52
N LEU A 325 -46.20 0.50 -23.75
CA LEU A 325 -46.71 1.43 -22.74
C LEU A 325 -48.18 1.70 -23.08
N ASP A 326 -49.08 0.95 -22.47
CA ASP A 326 -50.42 1.43 -22.14
C ASP A 326 -51.13 0.41 -21.24
N ARG A 327 -51.78 0.95 -20.20
CA ARG A 327 -52.73 0.35 -19.24
C ARG A 327 -52.16 -0.09 -17.88
N GLY A 328 -52.44 0.77 -16.88
CA GLY A 328 -53.12 0.40 -15.63
C GLY A 328 -52.29 -0.26 -14.52
N ALA A 329 -52.06 0.48 -13.42
CA ALA A 329 -51.69 -0.07 -12.10
C ALA A 329 -52.77 -1.08 -11.60
N PRO A 330 -52.51 -2.07 -10.69
CA PRO A 330 -51.87 -1.90 -9.36
C PRO A 330 -51.06 -3.10 -8.78
N TYR A 331 -50.46 -2.87 -7.60
CA TYR A 331 -49.85 -3.77 -6.57
C TYR A 331 -50.01 -5.31 -6.67
N TYR A 332 -48.97 -6.10 -6.31
CA TYR A 332 -48.98 -7.15 -5.24
C TYR A 332 -47.59 -7.84 -5.04
N ARG A 333 -47.33 -8.30 -3.79
CA ARG A 333 -46.14 -9.05 -3.32
C ARG A 333 -46.08 -10.48 -3.89
N PRO A 334 -44.92 -11.12 -4.09
CA PRO A 334 -44.84 -12.58 -4.20
C PRO A 334 -44.66 -13.25 -2.83
N ARG A 335 -45.54 -14.22 -2.54
CA ARG A 335 -45.46 -15.21 -1.47
C ARG A 335 -44.75 -16.46 -2.00
N LEU A 336 -44.05 -17.19 -1.14
CA LEU A 336 -43.45 -18.49 -1.48
C LEU A 336 -44.53 -19.55 -1.76
N PRO A 337 -44.31 -20.51 -2.68
CA PRO A 337 -45.31 -21.53 -3.06
C PRO A 337 -45.57 -22.55 -1.95
N THR A 338 -46.77 -23.10 -1.93
CA THR A 338 -47.17 -24.18 -0.99
C THR A 338 -46.87 -25.58 -1.52
N GLU A 339 -46.77 -26.58 -0.64
CA GLU A 339 -46.39 -27.97 -0.97
C GLU A 339 -47.34 -28.68 -1.96
N GLU A 340 -48.60 -28.25 -2.09
CA GLU A 340 -49.51 -28.77 -3.13
C GLU A 340 -49.11 -28.32 -4.55
N GLU A 341 -48.41 -27.19 -4.70
CA GLU A 341 -47.95 -26.68 -5.99
C GLU A 341 -46.62 -27.31 -6.43
N LYS A 342 -45.85 -27.91 -5.49
CA LYS A 342 -44.68 -28.74 -5.80
C LYS A 342 -45.07 -30.11 -6.35
N LEU A 343 -46.25 -30.61 -5.98
CA LEU A 343 -46.75 -31.92 -6.41
C LEU A 343 -47.32 -31.94 -7.85
N ALA A 344 -47.60 -30.76 -8.44
CA ALA A 344 -48.08 -30.66 -9.82
C ALA A 344 -46.97 -30.76 -10.89
N LEU A 345 -45.69 -30.75 -10.48
CA LEU A 345 -44.53 -30.82 -11.38
C LEU A 345 -43.97 -32.25 -11.57
N SER A 346 -44.56 -33.26 -10.95
CA SER A 346 -44.08 -34.66 -11.03
C SER A 346 -44.91 -35.59 -11.93
N HIS A 347 -45.87 -35.10 -12.71
CA HIS A 347 -46.66 -35.93 -13.64
C HIS A 347 -46.67 -35.36 -15.06
N ALA A 348 -45.56 -35.53 -15.78
CA ALA A 348 -45.54 -35.45 -17.24
C ALA A 348 -44.41 -36.33 -17.79
N SER A 349 -44.65 -37.63 -17.84
CA SER A 349 -43.91 -38.59 -18.66
C SER A 349 -44.93 -39.50 -19.30
N ILE A 350 -44.82 -39.80 -20.61
CA ILE A 350 -45.19 -41.08 -21.25
C ILE A 350 -44.90 -41.02 -22.77
N LEU A 351 -44.20 -42.08 -23.25
CA LEU A 351 -44.03 -42.62 -24.62
C LEU A 351 -42.76 -42.32 -25.45
N GLU A 352 -41.73 -43.17 -25.22
CA GLU A 352 -41.08 -44.11 -26.18
C GLU A 352 -41.80 -44.29 -27.54
N THR A 353 -41.20 -44.53 -28.73
CA THR A 353 -40.11 -45.46 -29.11
C THR A 353 -39.79 -45.35 -30.63
N GLN A 354 -38.58 -45.81 -31.04
CA GLN A 354 -38.20 -46.54 -32.28
C GLN A 354 -37.82 -45.85 -33.63
N LYS A 355 -36.52 -45.99 -33.97
CA LYS A 355 -35.86 -46.55 -35.19
C LYS A 355 -36.45 -46.28 -36.60
N VAL A 356 -35.64 -45.75 -37.53
CA VAL A 356 -34.82 -46.43 -38.58
C VAL A 356 -34.31 -45.40 -39.59
N ASP A 357 -33.03 -45.53 -39.98
CA ASP A 357 -32.29 -44.84 -41.05
C ASP A 357 -32.94 -44.90 -42.45
N LEU A 358 -32.75 -43.85 -43.25
CA LEU A 358 -32.60 -43.98 -44.70
C LEU A 358 -31.73 -42.84 -45.26
N THR A 359 -30.78 -43.27 -46.08
CA THR A 359 -29.59 -42.58 -46.58
C THR A 359 -29.82 -41.65 -47.77
N MET A 360 -28.84 -40.74 -47.94
CA MET A 360 -28.31 -40.16 -49.20
C MET A 360 -28.93 -38.86 -49.77
N SER A 361 -28.17 -37.78 -49.53
CA SER A 361 -27.59 -36.83 -50.50
C SER A 361 -28.46 -36.26 -51.64
N ILE A 362 -28.56 -34.93 -51.74
CA ILE A 362 -27.89 -34.12 -52.78
C ILE A 362 -28.15 -32.61 -52.55
N SER A 363 -27.12 -31.87 -52.97
CA SER A 363 -26.83 -30.44 -53.10
C SER A 363 -27.94 -29.42 -53.44
N LEU A 364 -27.77 -28.26 -52.78
CA LEU A 364 -27.89 -26.84 -53.18
C LEU A 364 -28.89 -26.41 -54.28
N ALA A 365 -29.66 -25.40 -53.88
CA ALA A 365 -30.45 -24.46 -54.69
C ALA A 365 -31.81 -24.95 -55.15
N ASP A 366 -32.79 -24.88 -54.25
CA ASP A 366 -34.15 -24.53 -54.63
C ASP A 366 -34.90 -23.85 -53.48
N LEU A 367 -35.63 -22.81 -53.85
CA LEU A 367 -36.81 -22.27 -53.15
C LEU A 367 -36.57 -21.33 -51.96
N LEU A 368 -36.16 -20.11 -52.33
CA LEU A 368 -36.90 -18.91 -51.91
C LEU A 368 -38.42 -19.14 -52.07
N THR A 369 -39.19 -19.08 -50.98
CA THR A 369 -40.29 -18.12 -50.77
C THR A 369 -41.16 -18.46 -49.54
N LEU A 370 -41.49 -17.39 -48.81
CA LEU A 370 -42.68 -17.16 -47.96
C LEU A 370 -42.69 -17.66 -46.50
N ASN A 371 -42.34 -16.68 -45.66
CA ASN A 371 -42.65 -16.45 -44.25
C ASN A 371 -44.08 -16.82 -43.80
N ASN A 372 -44.17 -17.57 -42.69
CA ASN A 372 -44.71 -17.14 -41.37
C ASN A 372 -45.16 -18.36 -40.56
N VAL A 373 -44.63 -18.51 -39.33
CA VAL A 373 -45.34 -18.90 -38.08
C VAL A 373 -44.31 -18.93 -36.95
N ARG A 374 -44.62 -18.23 -35.85
CA ARG A 374 -43.79 -18.07 -34.63
C ARG A 374 -43.88 -19.30 -33.71
N VAL A 375 -42.75 -19.65 -33.09
CA VAL A 375 -42.68 -20.47 -31.87
C VAL A 375 -41.95 -19.66 -30.78
N SER A 376 -42.50 -19.66 -29.57
CA SER A 376 -42.03 -18.97 -28.37
C SER A 376 -40.86 -19.69 -27.70
N ALA A 377 -39.82 -18.96 -27.27
CA ALA A 377 -38.76 -19.48 -26.43
C ALA A 377 -38.45 -18.56 -25.23
N LEU A 378 -38.42 -19.20 -24.05
CA LEU A 378 -38.03 -18.69 -22.74
C LEU A 378 -36.57 -18.19 -22.78
N SER A 379 -36.31 -16.94 -22.36
CA SER A 379 -34.95 -16.39 -22.23
C SER A 379 -34.68 -15.94 -20.79
N LEU A 380 -33.68 -16.58 -20.18
CA LEU A 380 -33.00 -16.18 -18.95
C LEU A 380 -32.25 -14.86 -19.17
N ARG A 381 -32.68 -13.78 -18.51
CA ARG A 381 -32.04 -12.46 -18.59
C ARG A 381 -30.82 -12.40 -17.67
N ILE A 382 -29.64 -12.23 -18.26
CA ILE A 382 -28.45 -11.71 -17.57
C ILE A 382 -28.57 -10.17 -17.53
N GLY A 383 -28.75 -9.61 -16.35
CA GLY A 383 -28.97 -8.17 -16.15
C GLY A 383 -27.68 -7.35 -16.25
N LYS A 384 -27.63 -6.40 -17.19
CA LYS A 384 -26.70 -5.25 -17.10
C LYS A 384 -27.09 -4.41 -15.87
N SER A 385 -26.13 -4.13 -14.99
CA SER A 385 -26.33 -3.29 -13.79
C SER A 385 -26.92 -1.93 -14.16
N ALA A 386 -28.18 -1.71 -13.78
CA ALA A 386 -28.87 -0.45 -13.98
C ALA A 386 -28.40 0.56 -12.92
N ARG A 387 -27.57 1.55 -13.30
CA ARG A 387 -27.20 2.67 -12.43
C ARG A 387 -28.45 3.47 -12.07
N ARG A 388 -28.64 3.76 -10.77
CA ARG A 388 -29.81 4.49 -10.27
C ARG A 388 -29.44 5.94 -9.97
N LEU A 389 -30.26 6.87 -10.42
CA LEU A 389 -30.16 8.29 -10.07
C LEU A 389 -31.01 8.56 -8.82
N MET A 390 -30.42 9.26 -7.86
CA MET A 390 -31.05 9.61 -6.60
C MET A 390 -30.67 11.03 -6.17
N GLY A 391 -31.59 11.73 -5.50
CA GLY A 391 -31.31 13.02 -4.85
C GLY A 391 -30.89 12.83 -3.39
N ILE A 392 -29.77 13.43 -3.01
CA ILE A 392 -29.34 13.56 -1.61
C ILE A 392 -29.39 15.04 -1.23
N SER A 393 -29.72 15.34 0.03
CA SER A 393 -29.88 16.69 0.60
C SER A 393 -28.82 17.67 0.08
N ASP A 394 -29.30 18.89 -0.22
CA ASP A 394 -28.68 19.98 -1.00
C ASP A 394 -28.88 19.89 -2.52
N GLY A 395 -29.79 19.04 -3.00
CA GLY A 395 -30.08 18.90 -4.43
C GLY A 395 -28.98 18.19 -5.23
N LYS A 396 -28.03 17.55 -4.53
CA LYS A 396 -26.95 16.79 -5.15
C LYS A 396 -27.49 15.47 -5.66
N GLN A 397 -27.53 15.33 -6.99
CA GLN A 397 -27.83 14.06 -7.62
C GLN A 397 -26.59 13.17 -7.60
N VAL A 398 -26.75 11.95 -7.10
CA VAL A 398 -25.70 10.92 -7.13
C VAL A 398 -26.19 9.73 -7.95
N SER A 399 -25.28 9.15 -8.72
CA SER A 399 -25.51 7.89 -9.43
C SER A 399 -24.72 6.78 -8.76
N ILE A 400 -25.42 5.74 -8.31
CA ILE A 400 -24.84 4.57 -7.66
C ILE A 400 -25.46 3.28 -8.23
N GLU A 401 -24.79 2.16 -8.01
CA GLU A 401 -25.24 0.85 -8.45
C GLU A 401 -26.55 0.45 -7.76
N ALA A 402 -27.37 -0.33 -8.47
CA ALA A 402 -28.58 -0.88 -7.87
C ALA A 402 -28.22 -1.88 -6.77
N GLY A 403 -28.92 -1.81 -5.64
CA GLY A 403 -28.66 -2.68 -4.49
C GLY A 403 -27.69 -2.11 -3.46
N SER A 404 -26.97 -1.03 -3.79
CA SER A 404 -26.13 -0.31 -2.80
C SER A 404 -26.95 0.23 -1.64
N ALA A 405 -26.34 0.26 -0.46
CA ALA A 405 -26.94 0.85 0.73
C ALA A 405 -26.97 2.38 0.62
N LEU A 406 -27.94 2.99 1.29
CA LEU A 406 -28.11 4.45 1.30
C LEU A 406 -26.87 5.17 1.87
N ILE A 407 -26.17 4.57 2.83
CA ILE A 407 -24.95 5.13 3.41
C ILE A 407 -23.83 5.27 2.37
N GLN A 408 -23.67 4.29 1.48
CA GLN A 408 -22.69 4.32 0.38
C GLN A 408 -23.04 5.42 -0.63
N ALA A 409 -24.34 5.64 -0.88
CA ALA A 409 -24.80 6.74 -1.71
C ALA A 409 -24.49 8.11 -1.08
N CYS A 410 -24.66 8.23 0.24
CA CYS A 410 -24.29 9.44 0.98
C CYS A 410 -22.77 9.69 0.92
N GLU A 411 -21.96 8.66 1.16
CA GLU A 411 -20.49 8.74 1.07
C GLU A 411 -20.05 9.16 -0.34
N LYS A 412 -20.62 8.57 -1.39
CA LYS A 412 -20.36 8.96 -2.79
C LYS A 412 -20.79 10.40 -3.10
N ALA A 413 -21.79 10.93 -2.40
CA ALA A 413 -22.21 12.33 -2.49
C ALA A 413 -21.36 13.28 -1.60
N GLY A 414 -20.37 12.76 -0.88
CA GLY A 414 -19.52 13.52 0.05
C GLY A 414 -20.24 13.90 1.35
N VAL A 415 -21.25 13.12 1.74
CA VAL A 415 -22.02 13.33 2.97
C VAL A 415 -21.66 12.27 4.00
N THR A 416 -21.05 12.69 5.10
CA THR A 416 -20.71 11.81 6.22
C THR A 416 -21.93 11.50 7.07
N VAL A 417 -22.28 10.22 7.19
CA VAL A 417 -23.36 9.74 8.07
C VAL A 417 -22.71 9.01 9.26
N PRO A 418 -23.09 9.34 10.52
CA PRO A 418 -22.48 8.70 11.69
C PRO A 418 -22.81 7.20 11.76
N ARG A 419 -21.84 6.41 12.22
CA ARG A 419 -21.88 4.94 12.19
C ARG A 419 -21.12 4.34 13.38
N TYR A 420 -21.66 3.24 13.91
CA TYR A 420 -20.97 2.38 14.90
C TYR A 420 -20.92 0.92 14.51
N CYS A 421 -22.01 0.36 13.97
CA CYS A 421 -22.03 -1.05 13.58
C CYS A 421 -21.69 -1.26 12.11
N TYR A 422 -21.97 -0.28 11.26
CA TYR A 422 -21.64 -0.35 9.83
C TYR A 422 -20.13 -0.33 9.66
N HIS A 423 -19.62 -1.23 8.83
CA HIS A 423 -18.24 -1.30 8.41
C HIS A 423 -18.27 -1.78 6.96
N GLU A 424 -17.51 -1.16 6.07
CA GLU A 424 -17.62 -1.40 4.62
C GLU A 424 -17.22 -2.83 4.23
N LYS A 425 -16.28 -3.40 4.98
CA LYS A 425 -15.77 -4.76 4.81
C LYS A 425 -16.51 -5.86 5.60
N LEU A 426 -17.56 -5.52 6.37
CA LEU A 426 -18.34 -6.50 7.15
C LEU A 426 -19.80 -6.56 6.68
N MET A 427 -20.48 -7.66 6.99
CA MET A 427 -21.91 -7.82 6.74
C MET A 427 -22.74 -6.74 7.46
N ILE A 428 -23.81 -6.26 6.82
CA ILE A 428 -24.67 -5.20 7.38
C ILE A 428 -25.49 -5.75 8.55
N ALA A 429 -25.45 -5.05 9.70
CA ALA A 429 -26.20 -5.44 10.91
C ALA A 429 -27.41 -4.53 11.21
N GLY A 430 -27.17 -3.25 11.52
CA GLY A 430 -28.23 -2.29 11.85
C GLY A 430 -28.70 -2.29 13.32
N ASN A 431 -27.87 -2.76 14.26
CA ASN A 431 -28.19 -2.77 15.70
C ASN A 431 -27.99 -1.41 16.41
N CYS A 432 -27.04 -0.57 15.98
CA CYS A 432 -26.73 0.69 16.68
C CYS A 432 -27.71 1.85 16.41
N ARG A 433 -28.39 1.85 15.25
CA ARG A 433 -29.30 2.93 14.81
C ARG A 433 -28.71 4.35 14.74
N MET A 434 -27.40 4.55 14.81
CA MET A 434 -26.81 5.91 14.72
C MET A 434 -26.93 6.53 13.32
N CYS A 435 -27.01 5.69 12.29
CA CYS A 435 -27.07 6.11 10.88
C CYS A 435 -28.48 6.50 10.39
N LEU A 436 -29.39 6.85 11.31
CA LEU A 436 -30.75 7.23 10.93
C LEU A 436 -30.75 8.52 10.10
N VAL A 437 -31.45 8.47 8.97
CA VAL A 437 -31.67 9.61 8.08
C VAL A 437 -33.13 9.69 7.66
N GLU A 438 -33.59 10.88 7.28
CA GLU A 438 -34.94 11.07 6.76
C GLU A 438 -34.97 10.77 5.26
N VAL A 439 -35.97 10.01 4.82
CA VAL A 439 -36.24 9.76 3.40
C VAL A 439 -37.63 10.28 3.11
N GLU A 440 -37.79 11.04 2.02
CA GLU A 440 -39.12 11.52 1.64
C GLU A 440 -40.09 10.36 1.42
N ARG A 441 -41.32 10.53 1.91
CA ARG A 441 -42.39 9.52 1.90
C ARG A 441 -42.16 8.32 2.84
N ALA A 442 -41.07 8.30 3.61
CA ALA A 442 -40.91 7.37 4.72
C ALA A 442 -41.49 8.00 6.01
N PRO A 443 -42.39 7.31 6.74
CA PRO A 443 -43.02 7.87 7.96
C PRO A 443 -42.09 7.90 9.18
N LYS A 444 -40.92 7.24 9.10
CA LYS A 444 -39.92 7.14 10.17
C LYS A 444 -38.53 7.31 9.57
N PRO A 445 -37.55 7.80 10.35
CA PRO A 445 -36.15 7.76 9.94
C PRO A 445 -35.73 6.33 9.63
N VAL A 446 -34.98 6.14 8.55
CA VAL A 446 -34.51 4.83 8.09
C VAL A 446 -33.04 4.66 8.40
N ALA A 447 -32.61 3.42 8.69
CA ALA A 447 -31.20 3.11 8.90
C ALA A 447 -30.47 3.08 7.56
N SER A 448 -29.64 4.09 7.29
CA SER A 448 -28.98 4.23 5.98
C SER A 448 -28.06 3.07 5.63
N CYS A 449 -27.52 2.36 6.62
CA CYS A 449 -26.62 1.22 6.40
C CYS A 449 -27.30 0.00 5.78
N ALA A 450 -28.61 -0.17 5.96
CA ALA A 450 -29.36 -1.34 5.50
C ALA A 450 -30.44 -1.00 4.48
N TRP A 451 -30.83 0.27 4.37
CA TRP A 451 -31.85 0.69 3.44
C TRP A 451 -31.29 0.74 2.00
N PRO A 452 -31.81 -0.04 1.05
CA PRO A 452 -31.30 -0.04 -0.32
C PRO A 452 -31.75 1.21 -1.08
N VAL A 453 -30.88 1.70 -1.97
CA VAL A 453 -31.17 2.85 -2.82
C VAL A 453 -32.24 2.53 -3.87
N GLN A 454 -33.27 3.39 -3.96
CA GLN A 454 -34.27 3.36 -5.04
C GLN A 454 -34.17 4.60 -5.92
N PRO A 455 -34.51 4.49 -7.22
CA PRO A 455 -34.48 5.63 -8.14
C PRO A 455 -35.42 6.74 -7.66
N GLY A 456 -34.97 7.99 -7.73
CA GLY A 456 -35.80 9.15 -7.36
C GLY A 456 -36.06 9.30 -5.85
N MET A 457 -35.40 8.51 -4.99
CA MET A 457 -35.41 8.80 -3.56
C MET A 457 -34.79 10.17 -3.28
N VAL A 458 -35.31 10.84 -2.25
CA VAL A 458 -34.79 12.10 -1.72
C VAL A 458 -34.43 11.86 -0.26
N VAL A 459 -33.14 11.95 0.07
CA VAL A 459 -32.63 11.76 1.44
C VAL A 459 -32.27 13.08 2.08
N LYS A 460 -32.71 13.29 3.32
CA LYS A 460 -32.36 14.43 4.17
C LYS A 460 -31.50 13.96 5.33
N THR A 461 -30.20 14.24 5.25
CA THR A 461 -29.22 13.83 6.27
C THR A 461 -29.02 14.84 7.40
N ASN A 462 -29.53 16.07 7.23
CA ASN A 462 -29.39 17.23 8.10
C ASN A 462 -30.75 17.81 8.53
N SER A 463 -31.84 17.05 8.40
CA SER A 463 -33.15 17.52 8.87
C SER A 463 -33.24 17.53 10.39
N PRO A 464 -34.11 18.36 11.00
CA PRO A 464 -34.34 18.35 12.44
C PRO A 464 -34.70 16.96 12.98
N LEU A 465 -35.43 16.16 12.19
CA LEU A 465 -35.79 14.79 12.53
C LEU A 465 -34.55 13.87 12.58
N ALA A 466 -33.65 13.96 11.59
CA ALA A 466 -32.41 13.19 11.57
C ALA A 466 -31.47 13.58 12.72
N HIS A 467 -31.36 14.88 13.02
CA HIS A 467 -30.62 15.37 14.19
C HIS A 467 -31.20 14.82 15.49
N LYS A 468 -32.52 14.91 15.68
CA LYS A 468 -33.15 14.44 16.91
C LYS A 468 -33.01 12.93 17.12
N ALA A 469 -33.07 12.15 16.04
CA ALA A 469 -32.84 10.72 16.08
C ALA A 469 -31.41 10.38 16.54
N ARG A 470 -30.39 11.09 16.04
CA ARG A 470 -28.98 10.90 16.43
C ARG A 470 -28.73 11.26 17.89
N GLU A 471 -29.26 12.40 18.35
CA GLU A 471 -29.22 12.79 19.76
C GLU A 471 -29.80 11.71 20.67
N GLY A 472 -31.00 11.20 20.35
CA GLY A 472 -31.66 10.18 21.15
C GLY A 472 -30.89 8.86 21.18
N VAL A 473 -30.35 8.42 20.04
CA VAL A 473 -29.50 7.21 19.98
C VAL A 473 -28.22 7.38 20.79
N MET A 474 -27.55 8.53 20.66
CA MET A 474 -26.34 8.83 21.43
C MET A 474 -26.61 8.82 22.93
N GLU A 475 -27.73 9.38 23.36
CA GLU A 475 -28.14 9.37 24.77
C GLU A 475 -28.30 7.94 25.30
N PHE A 476 -28.94 7.03 24.54
CA PHE A 476 -29.06 5.62 24.93
C PHE A 476 -27.70 4.90 24.97
N LEU A 477 -26.81 5.18 24.02
CA LEU A 477 -25.46 4.60 24.01
C LEU A 477 -24.67 5.03 25.25
N LEU A 478 -24.78 6.29 25.66
CA LEU A 478 -24.07 6.85 26.82
C LEU A 478 -24.75 6.57 28.16
N ALA A 479 -26.05 6.21 28.17
CA ALA A 479 -26.81 5.97 29.40
C ALA A 479 -26.13 4.92 30.28
N ASN A 480 -25.74 3.78 29.69
CA ASN A 480 -25.07 2.67 30.38
C ASN A 480 -23.56 2.59 30.12
N HIS A 481 -22.97 3.52 29.35
CA HIS A 481 -21.53 3.56 29.13
C HIS A 481 -20.79 4.14 30.35
N PRO A 482 -19.66 3.56 30.79
CA PRO A 482 -18.90 4.01 31.94
C PRO A 482 -18.15 5.33 31.68
N LEU A 483 -17.83 6.06 32.74
CA LEU A 483 -17.07 7.31 32.69
C LEU A 483 -15.55 7.06 32.64
N ASP A 484 -15.14 6.15 31.77
CA ASP A 484 -13.78 5.63 31.71
C ASP A 484 -12.86 6.43 30.80
N CYS A 485 -13.34 7.50 30.14
CA CYS A 485 -12.59 8.24 29.13
C CYS A 485 -11.12 8.57 29.52
N PRO A 486 -10.80 8.99 30.76
CA PRO A 486 -9.41 9.24 31.16
C PRO A 486 -8.51 7.99 31.17
N ILE A 487 -9.07 6.86 31.62
CA ILE A 487 -8.37 5.57 31.74
C ILE A 487 -8.58 4.67 30.51
N CYS A 488 -9.31 5.13 29.50
CA CYS A 488 -9.57 4.39 28.28
C CYS A 488 -8.41 4.61 27.31
N ASP A 489 -7.83 3.53 26.78
CA ASP A 489 -6.73 3.62 25.81
C ASP A 489 -7.16 4.21 24.47
N GLN A 490 -8.45 4.09 24.13
CA GLN A 490 -9.02 4.67 22.92
C GLN A 490 -9.42 6.15 23.10
N GLY A 491 -9.24 6.74 24.28
CA GLY A 491 -9.50 8.16 24.50
C GLY A 491 -8.66 9.02 23.54
N GLY A 492 -9.32 9.89 22.76
CA GLY A 492 -8.70 10.68 21.69
C GLY A 492 -8.78 10.08 20.28
N GLU A 493 -9.17 8.82 20.14
CA GLU A 493 -9.44 8.16 18.85
C GLU A 493 -10.72 7.29 18.91
N CYS A 494 -11.67 7.71 19.74
CA CYS A 494 -12.90 6.97 20.02
C CYS A 494 -14.05 7.53 19.19
N ASP A 495 -14.61 6.70 18.30
CA ASP A 495 -15.82 7.04 17.52
C ASP A 495 -16.96 7.51 18.43
N LEU A 496 -17.12 6.90 19.62
CA LEU A 496 -18.17 7.28 20.57
C LEU A 496 -17.97 8.69 21.13
N GLN A 497 -16.72 9.04 21.44
CA GLN A 497 -16.37 10.38 21.92
C GLN A 497 -16.61 11.42 20.82
N ASP A 498 -16.04 11.19 19.63
CA ASP A 498 -16.07 12.16 18.53
C ASP A 498 -17.49 12.39 18.01
N GLN A 499 -18.25 11.30 17.83
CA GLN A 499 -19.63 11.42 17.36
C GLN A 499 -20.58 11.93 18.44
N SER A 500 -20.29 11.71 19.74
CA SER A 500 -21.04 12.37 20.82
C SER A 500 -20.84 13.87 20.77
N MET A 501 -19.59 14.33 20.62
CA MET A 501 -19.26 15.74 20.51
C MET A 501 -19.87 16.38 19.26
N ARG A 502 -19.95 15.64 18.14
CA ARG A 502 -20.41 16.19 16.86
C ARG A 502 -21.92 16.12 16.64
N TYR A 503 -22.57 15.04 17.09
CA TYR A 503 -23.96 14.70 16.76
C TYR A 503 -24.84 14.40 18.00
N GLY A 504 -24.24 14.28 19.19
CA GLY A 504 -24.94 14.04 20.45
C GLY A 504 -25.45 15.32 21.11
N THR A 505 -26.07 15.16 22.28
CA THR A 505 -26.45 16.28 23.17
C THR A 505 -25.26 16.73 24.01
N ASP A 506 -25.33 17.95 24.54
CA ASP A 506 -24.31 18.53 25.44
C ASP A 506 -24.34 17.95 26.86
N ARG A 507 -25.46 17.33 27.26
CA ARG A 507 -25.69 16.78 28.60
C ARG A 507 -26.48 15.47 28.55
N GLY A 508 -26.22 14.59 29.51
CA GLY A 508 -27.04 13.40 29.75
C GLY A 508 -28.18 13.69 30.73
N ARG A 509 -29.25 12.90 30.64
CA ARG A 509 -30.40 12.96 31.59
C ARG A 509 -30.49 11.74 32.50
N PHE A 510 -29.61 10.76 32.31
CA PHE A 510 -29.59 9.52 33.07
C PHE A 510 -28.98 9.74 34.46
N HIS A 511 -29.84 9.81 35.48
CA HIS A 511 -29.48 9.98 36.90
C HIS A 511 -30.13 8.90 37.78
N GLU A 512 -30.36 7.71 37.21
CA GLU A 512 -31.01 6.60 37.90
C GLU A 512 -30.22 6.20 39.15
N ILE A 513 -30.92 6.09 40.28
CA ILE A 513 -30.31 5.72 41.58
C ILE A 513 -29.71 4.30 41.53
N GLY A 514 -30.30 3.42 40.73
CA GLY A 514 -29.78 2.06 40.49
C GLY A 514 -28.45 2.00 39.75
N GLY A 515 -27.94 3.14 39.25
CA GLY A 515 -26.67 3.24 38.57
C GLY A 515 -26.68 2.72 37.13
N LYS A 516 -25.48 2.70 36.53
CA LYS A 516 -25.24 2.13 35.20
C LYS A 516 -25.05 0.62 35.31
N ARG A 517 -25.32 -0.12 34.24
CA ARG A 517 -24.97 -1.55 34.20
C ARG A 517 -23.46 -1.76 34.37
N ALA A 518 -23.10 -2.91 34.90
CA ALA A 518 -21.74 -3.41 34.89
C ALA A 518 -21.69 -4.80 34.22
N THR A 519 -20.57 -5.14 33.62
CA THR A 519 -20.32 -6.36 32.85
C THR A 519 -18.91 -6.84 33.17
N GLU A 520 -18.76 -8.14 33.38
CA GLU A 520 -17.47 -8.77 33.64
C GLU A 520 -16.54 -8.71 32.41
N ASP A 521 -15.25 -8.52 32.67
CA ASP A 521 -14.24 -8.53 31.63
C ASP A 521 -13.90 -9.97 31.26
N LYS A 522 -13.81 -10.26 29.96
CA LYS A 522 -13.61 -11.61 29.42
C LYS A 522 -12.14 -11.84 29.08
N ASN A 523 -11.57 -12.97 29.50
CA ASN A 523 -10.23 -13.34 29.08
C ASN A 523 -10.28 -14.08 27.73
N ILE A 524 -9.93 -13.38 26.65
CA ILE A 524 -9.97 -13.91 25.27
C ILE A 524 -8.58 -14.03 24.64
N GLY A 525 -7.51 -14.03 25.44
CA GLY A 525 -6.14 -14.19 24.94
C GLY A 525 -5.15 -13.13 25.42
N PRO A 526 -3.87 -13.29 25.05
CA PRO A 526 -2.79 -12.39 25.48
C PRO A 526 -2.71 -11.11 24.63
N LEU A 527 -3.42 -11.02 23.51
CA LEU A 527 -3.36 -9.90 22.57
C LEU A 527 -4.39 -8.81 22.87
N ILE A 528 -5.63 -9.21 23.17
CA ILE A 528 -6.76 -8.29 23.34
C ILE A 528 -7.07 -8.13 24.82
N LYS A 529 -7.06 -6.88 25.28
CA LYS A 529 -7.55 -6.49 26.59
C LYS A 529 -9.02 -6.10 26.47
N THR A 530 -9.84 -6.73 27.30
CA THR A 530 -11.28 -6.47 27.35
C THR A 530 -11.62 -5.53 28.51
N SER A 531 -12.55 -4.61 28.27
CA SER A 531 -13.20 -3.80 29.29
C SER A 531 -14.68 -3.68 28.91
N MET A 532 -15.45 -4.71 29.25
CA MET A 532 -16.75 -4.98 28.62
C MET A 532 -17.85 -4.04 29.09
N ASN A 533 -17.65 -3.33 30.21
CA ASN A 533 -18.47 -2.18 30.60
C ASN A 533 -18.59 -1.13 29.48
N ARG A 534 -17.53 -0.96 28.67
CA ARG A 534 -17.48 0.03 27.58
C ARG A 534 -18.21 -0.44 26.32
N CYS A 535 -18.56 -1.72 26.22
CA CYS A 535 -19.15 -2.28 25.01
C CYS A 535 -20.55 -1.70 24.75
N ILE A 536 -20.76 -1.27 23.49
CA ILE A 536 -22.03 -0.74 22.99
C ILE A 536 -22.80 -1.74 22.13
N HIS A 537 -22.41 -3.02 22.15
CA HIS A 537 -23.11 -4.11 21.46
C HIS A 537 -23.28 -3.90 19.94
N CYS A 538 -22.29 -3.29 19.28
CA CYS A 538 -22.33 -3.05 17.83
C CYS A 538 -22.08 -4.31 16.98
N THR A 539 -21.64 -5.40 17.61
CA THR A 539 -21.35 -6.72 17.00
C THR A 539 -20.36 -6.70 15.82
N ARG A 540 -19.49 -5.68 15.72
CA ARG A 540 -18.42 -5.65 14.68
C ARG A 540 -17.41 -6.78 14.90
N CYS A 541 -16.95 -6.97 16.14
CA CYS A 541 -16.00 -8.03 16.48
C CYS A 541 -16.52 -9.43 16.16
N ILE A 542 -17.79 -9.73 16.46
CA ILE A 542 -18.42 -11.02 16.15
C ILE A 542 -18.46 -11.26 14.64
N ARG A 543 -18.92 -10.28 13.87
CA ARG A 543 -18.98 -10.39 12.40
C ARG A 543 -17.60 -10.56 11.79
N PHE A 544 -16.60 -9.83 12.28
CA PHE A 544 -15.24 -10.02 11.81
C PHE A 544 -14.70 -11.41 12.14
N ALA A 545 -14.84 -11.83 13.40
CA ALA A 545 -14.37 -13.13 13.86
C ALA A 545 -15.01 -14.27 13.03
N ASN A 546 -16.33 -14.21 12.84
CA ASN A 546 -17.06 -15.22 12.07
C ASN A 546 -16.79 -15.13 10.57
N ASP A 547 -16.92 -13.95 9.97
CA ASP A 547 -16.99 -13.81 8.51
C ASP A 547 -15.60 -13.72 7.88
N VAL A 548 -14.69 -12.94 8.48
CA VAL A 548 -13.36 -12.63 7.92
C VAL A 548 -12.28 -13.55 8.49
N ALA A 549 -12.19 -13.67 9.82
CA ALA A 549 -11.15 -14.46 10.47
C ALA A 549 -11.45 -15.97 10.49
N GLY A 550 -12.73 -16.36 10.35
CA GLY A 550 -13.15 -17.75 10.45
C GLY A 550 -13.01 -18.36 11.85
N ALA A 551 -13.10 -17.54 12.89
CA ALA A 551 -12.97 -17.88 14.30
C ALA A 551 -14.32 -17.68 15.03
N PRO A 552 -15.20 -18.71 15.04
CA PRO A 552 -16.59 -18.58 15.52
C PRO A 552 -16.76 -18.57 17.05
N GLU A 553 -15.68 -18.42 17.82
CA GLU A 553 -15.69 -18.43 19.28
C GLU A 553 -16.42 -17.22 19.89
N LEU A 554 -16.39 -16.07 19.21
CA LEU A 554 -16.92 -14.82 19.75
C LEU A 554 -18.41 -14.66 19.43
N GLY A 555 -19.24 -14.55 20.46
CA GLY A 555 -20.70 -14.52 20.32
C GLY A 555 -21.41 -13.48 21.17
N SER A 556 -22.74 -13.48 21.08
CA SER A 556 -23.65 -12.69 21.93
C SER A 556 -24.41 -13.66 22.84
N THR A 557 -24.16 -13.61 24.14
CA THR A 557 -24.84 -14.44 25.14
C THR A 557 -25.81 -13.58 25.95
N GLY A 558 -26.90 -14.18 26.45
CA GLY A 558 -27.95 -13.42 27.16
C GLY A 558 -28.89 -12.64 26.23
N ARG A 559 -29.66 -11.70 26.80
CA ARG A 559 -30.65 -10.88 26.07
C ARG A 559 -30.89 -9.53 26.75
N GLY A 560 -31.40 -8.56 26.00
CA GLY A 560 -31.74 -7.24 26.55
C GLY A 560 -30.51 -6.48 27.04
N ASN A 561 -30.64 -5.81 28.19
CA ASN A 561 -29.53 -5.03 28.77
C ASN A 561 -28.39 -5.91 29.29
N ASP A 562 -28.68 -7.16 29.64
CA ASP A 562 -27.76 -8.16 30.20
C ASP A 562 -27.08 -9.01 29.10
N MET A 563 -27.30 -8.70 27.82
CA MET A 563 -26.58 -9.33 26.73
C MET A 563 -25.09 -9.02 26.85
N GLN A 564 -24.21 -10.00 26.68
CA GLN A 564 -22.76 -9.85 26.74
C GLN A 564 -22.11 -10.31 25.46
N ILE A 565 -21.06 -9.62 25.04
CA ILE A 565 -20.21 -10.00 23.91
C ILE A 565 -18.97 -10.69 24.47
N GLY A 566 -18.64 -11.87 23.97
CA GLY A 566 -17.51 -12.65 24.46
C GLY A 566 -17.60 -14.11 24.05
N THR A 567 -16.66 -14.91 24.54
CA THR A 567 -16.76 -16.37 24.50
C THR A 567 -17.64 -16.81 25.67
N TYR A 568 -18.52 -17.81 25.46
CA TYR A 568 -19.41 -18.27 26.54
C TYR A 568 -18.62 -18.97 27.66
N LEU A 569 -17.67 -19.83 27.27
CA LEU A 569 -16.64 -20.36 28.14
C LEU A 569 -15.37 -19.53 27.94
N GLU A 570 -14.53 -19.37 28.96
CA GLU A 570 -13.24 -18.71 28.79
C GLU A 570 -12.38 -19.51 27.80
N LYS A 571 -12.23 -18.96 26.60
CA LYS A 571 -11.42 -19.52 25.51
C LYS A 571 -10.70 -18.36 24.84
N ASN A 572 -9.47 -18.62 24.42
CA ASN A 572 -8.73 -17.66 23.61
C ASN A 572 -9.43 -17.48 22.25
N LEU A 573 -9.40 -16.25 21.72
CA LEU A 573 -9.76 -15.99 20.34
C LEU A 573 -8.60 -16.44 19.44
N ASP A 574 -8.58 -17.74 19.12
CA ASP A 574 -7.47 -18.40 18.41
C ASP A 574 -7.53 -18.18 16.90
N SER A 575 -7.02 -17.03 16.48
CA SER A 575 -6.85 -16.69 15.07
C SER A 575 -5.64 -15.80 14.90
N GLU A 576 -4.93 -15.99 13.79
CA GLU A 576 -3.82 -15.17 13.32
C GLU A 576 -4.23 -13.76 12.88
N MET A 577 -5.54 -13.48 12.81
CA MET A 577 -6.12 -12.18 12.45
C MET A 577 -6.88 -11.53 13.61
N SER A 578 -6.79 -12.06 14.83
CA SER A 578 -7.64 -11.70 15.97
C SER A 578 -7.53 -10.23 16.37
N GLY A 579 -6.34 -9.65 16.31
CA GLY A 579 -6.03 -8.29 16.74
C GLY A 579 -6.74 -7.19 15.95
N ASN A 580 -7.24 -7.47 14.74
CA ASN A 580 -8.02 -6.50 13.97
C ASN A 580 -9.36 -6.14 14.63
N VAL A 581 -9.85 -6.95 15.58
CA VAL A 581 -11.04 -6.59 16.36
C VAL A 581 -10.84 -5.33 17.21
N ILE A 582 -9.58 -4.96 17.51
CA ILE A 582 -9.23 -3.74 18.23
C ILE A 582 -9.56 -2.52 17.38
N ASP A 583 -9.11 -2.51 16.12
CA ASP A 583 -9.34 -1.39 15.20
C ASP A 583 -10.82 -1.27 14.82
N LEU A 584 -11.49 -2.42 14.69
CA LEU A 584 -12.91 -2.49 14.41
C LEU A 584 -13.77 -1.94 15.55
N CYS A 585 -13.29 -2.03 16.80
CA CYS A 585 -14.07 -1.62 17.96
C CYS A 585 -14.19 -0.10 17.98
N PRO A 586 -15.41 0.47 17.83
CA PRO A 586 -15.58 1.92 17.86
C PRO A 586 -15.44 2.53 19.27
N VAL A 587 -15.17 1.70 20.27
CA VAL A 587 -15.09 2.03 21.69
C VAL A 587 -13.98 1.22 22.33
N GLY A 588 -13.39 1.72 23.43
CA GLY A 588 -12.25 1.06 24.08
C GLY A 588 -12.61 -0.17 24.92
N ALA A 589 -13.58 -0.96 24.45
CA ALA A 589 -13.97 -2.24 25.04
C ALA A 589 -13.00 -3.36 24.64
N LEU A 590 -12.44 -3.31 23.43
CA LEU A 590 -11.40 -4.22 22.95
C LEU A 590 -10.19 -3.38 22.58
N THR A 591 -9.10 -3.54 23.32
CA THR A 591 -7.87 -2.72 23.17
C THR A 591 -6.64 -3.62 23.09
N SER A 592 -5.53 -3.11 22.56
CA SER A 592 -4.26 -3.86 22.51
C SER A 592 -3.68 -4.02 23.92
N LYS A 593 -3.57 -5.27 24.39
CA LYS A 593 -2.99 -5.59 25.70
C LYS A 593 -1.50 -5.23 25.81
N PRO A 594 -0.65 -5.47 24.78
CA PRO A 594 0.75 -5.02 24.80
C PRO A 594 0.93 -3.49 24.84
N TYR A 595 0.02 -2.75 24.19
CA TYR A 595 0.05 -1.28 24.11
C TYR A 595 -0.63 -0.58 25.29
N ALA A 596 -1.43 -1.30 26.07
CA ALA A 596 -2.27 -0.72 27.11
C ALA A 596 -1.51 0.25 28.03
N PHE A 597 -2.03 1.48 28.16
CA PHE A 597 -1.51 2.56 29.00
C PHE A 597 -0.08 3.04 28.68
N ARG A 598 0.50 2.70 27.51
CA ARG A 598 1.86 3.10 27.15
C ARG A 598 1.95 4.52 26.58
N ALA A 599 0.92 4.96 25.84
CA ALA A 599 0.84 6.27 25.21
C ALA A 599 -0.63 6.67 24.94
N ARG A 600 -0.81 7.87 24.37
CA ARG A 600 -2.09 8.36 23.85
C ARG A 600 -1.99 8.75 22.37
N PRO A 601 -3.10 8.71 21.60
CA PRO A 601 -3.05 8.92 20.15
C PRO A 601 -2.40 10.24 19.73
N TRP A 602 -2.62 11.33 20.48
CA TRP A 602 -2.06 12.66 20.19
C TRP A 602 -0.57 12.80 20.50
N GLU A 603 0.04 11.87 21.24
CA GLU A 603 1.50 11.80 21.42
C GLU A 603 2.19 11.10 20.24
N LEU A 604 1.37 10.49 19.37
CA LEU A 604 1.66 9.64 18.22
C LEU A 604 2.37 10.37 17.07
N LYS A 605 3.63 10.05 16.74
CA LYS A 605 4.10 10.31 15.37
C LYS A 605 3.65 9.16 14.46
N HIS A 606 2.81 9.48 13.49
CA HIS A 606 2.29 8.52 12.51
C HIS A 606 3.17 8.44 11.27
N THR A 607 3.69 7.26 10.96
CA THR A 607 4.51 7.02 9.76
C THR A 607 3.90 5.90 8.93
N GLU A 608 3.41 6.22 7.73
CA GLU A 608 2.95 5.21 6.77
C GLU A 608 4.15 4.41 6.24
N SER A 609 4.08 3.09 6.33
CA SER A 609 5.15 2.15 5.96
C SER A 609 4.56 0.84 5.42
N VAL A 610 5.41 -0.19 5.32
CA VAL A 610 5.08 -1.52 4.78
C VAL A 610 5.57 -2.57 5.78
N ASP A 611 4.77 -3.63 5.93
CA ASP A 611 5.11 -4.79 6.73
C ASP A 611 6.08 -5.73 5.98
N VAL A 612 6.95 -6.41 6.74
CA VAL A 612 7.99 -7.29 6.22
C VAL A 612 7.98 -8.69 6.86
N LEU A 613 7.03 -8.98 7.76
CA LEU A 613 7.00 -10.23 8.52
C LEU A 613 6.35 -11.39 7.74
N ASP A 614 5.85 -11.12 6.52
CA ASP A 614 5.42 -12.12 5.54
C ASP A 614 5.71 -11.64 4.11
N GLY A 615 5.42 -12.47 3.11
CA GLY A 615 5.59 -12.12 1.70
C GLY A 615 4.45 -11.27 1.11
N LEU A 616 3.42 -10.90 1.88
CA LEU A 616 2.24 -10.20 1.38
C LEU A 616 2.50 -8.68 1.21
N GLY A 617 3.37 -8.10 2.03
CA GLY A 617 3.69 -6.68 1.98
C GLY A 617 2.52 -5.80 2.44
N SER A 618 1.88 -6.18 3.55
CA SER A 618 0.72 -5.46 4.08
C SER A 618 1.05 -3.99 4.36
N ASN A 619 0.14 -3.08 4.01
CA ASN A 619 0.35 -1.67 4.28
C ASN A 619 0.02 -1.32 5.72
N ILE A 620 0.93 -0.60 6.37
CA ILE A 620 0.85 -0.31 7.80
C ILE A 620 1.10 1.16 8.11
N ARG A 621 0.69 1.55 9.31
CA ARG A 621 1.03 2.79 9.98
C ARG A 621 1.80 2.45 11.25
N VAL A 622 3.04 2.92 11.33
CA VAL A 622 3.90 2.78 12.50
C VAL A 622 3.71 4.01 13.36
N ASP A 623 3.14 3.81 14.55
CA ASP A 623 2.95 4.88 15.53
C ASP A 623 4.11 4.84 16.55
N SER A 624 4.88 5.91 16.59
CA SER A 624 6.11 6.02 17.38
C SER A 624 6.08 7.18 18.35
N ARG A 625 6.77 7.05 19.49
CA ARG A 625 6.99 8.13 20.46
C ARG A 625 8.48 8.24 20.74
N GLY A 626 9.10 9.27 20.17
CA GLY A 626 10.56 9.41 20.20
C GLY A 626 11.26 8.31 19.42
N LEU A 627 12.12 7.52 20.08
CA LEU A 627 12.88 6.44 19.47
C LEU A 627 12.17 5.07 19.51
N GLU A 628 11.04 4.96 20.20
CA GLU A 628 10.33 3.69 20.39
C GLU A 628 9.11 3.59 19.47
N VAL A 629 8.96 2.45 18.80
CA VAL A 629 7.71 2.06 18.14
C VAL A 629 6.73 1.59 19.20
N MET A 630 5.59 2.27 19.31
CA MET A 630 4.61 1.99 20.36
C MET A 630 3.54 1.00 19.92
N ARG A 631 3.08 1.11 18.66
CA ARG A 631 2.13 0.19 18.04
C ARG A 631 2.21 0.24 16.52
N ILE A 632 1.65 -0.78 15.87
CA ILE A 632 1.49 -0.86 14.43
C ILE A 632 0.02 -1.09 14.11
N LEU A 633 -0.51 -0.31 13.17
CA LEU A 633 -1.90 -0.35 12.72
C LEU A 633 -1.96 -0.59 11.21
N PRO A 634 -3.04 -1.16 10.68
CA PRO A 634 -3.22 -1.32 9.24
C PRO A 634 -3.41 0.04 8.56
N ARG A 635 -3.03 0.12 7.28
CA ARG A 635 -3.39 1.19 6.35
C ARG A 635 -4.26 0.59 5.25
N LEU A 636 -5.30 1.33 4.85
CA LEU A 636 -6.19 0.92 3.77
C LEU A 636 -5.41 0.73 2.46
N ASN A 637 -5.43 -0.49 1.93
CA ASN A 637 -5.03 -0.82 0.57
C ASN A 637 -5.91 -1.97 0.03
N ASP A 638 -6.91 -1.61 -0.77
CA ASP A 638 -7.89 -2.55 -1.33
C ASP A 638 -7.29 -3.61 -2.25
N ASP A 639 -6.08 -3.40 -2.78
CA ASP A 639 -5.41 -4.38 -3.64
C ASP A 639 -4.65 -5.44 -2.85
N VAL A 640 -4.15 -5.10 -1.65
CA VAL A 640 -3.26 -5.96 -0.84
C VAL A 640 -4.02 -6.49 0.37
N ASN A 641 -4.07 -5.72 1.45
CA ASN A 641 -4.52 -6.18 2.76
C ASN A 641 -5.92 -5.67 3.17
N GLU A 642 -6.60 -4.94 2.28
CA GLU A 642 -7.82 -4.18 2.59
C GLU A 642 -7.59 -3.27 3.80
N GLU A 643 -8.14 -3.63 4.95
CA GLU A 643 -8.01 -2.89 6.22
C GLU A 643 -7.35 -3.74 7.32
N TRP A 644 -6.83 -4.92 6.98
CA TRP A 644 -6.40 -5.91 7.96
C TRP A 644 -4.90 -6.08 7.97
N ILE A 645 -4.35 -6.49 9.11
CA ILE A 645 -3.01 -7.05 9.22
C ILE A 645 -3.04 -8.26 10.15
N ASN A 646 -2.11 -9.18 9.95
CA ASN A 646 -2.01 -10.35 10.82
C ASN A 646 -1.46 -9.95 12.22
N ASP A 647 -1.63 -10.83 13.20
CA ASP A 647 -1.25 -10.56 14.59
C ASP A 647 0.27 -10.44 14.78
N LYS A 648 1.05 -11.15 13.96
CA LYS A 648 2.51 -11.02 13.96
C LYS A 648 2.92 -9.59 13.54
N SER A 649 2.41 -9.07 12.42
CA SER A 649 2.63 -7.71 11.93
C SER A 649 2.23 -6.64 12.96
N ARG A 650 1.13 -6.89 13.69
CA ARG A 650 0.60 -5.95 14.68
C ARG A 650 1.42 -5.91 15.97
N PHE A 651 1.84 -7.07 16.47
CA PHE A 651 2.30 -7.22 17.84
C PHE A 651 3.79 -7.55 17.99
N ALA A 652 4.49 -8.00 16.94
CA ALA A 652 5.94 -8.24 17.00
C ALA A 652 6.77 -6.94 17.13
N CYS A 653 6.14 -5.78 17.09
CA CYS A 653 6.81 -4.48 17.24
C CYS A 653 7.56 -4.30 18.57
N ASP A 654 7.20 -5.06 19.62
CA ASP A 654 7.95 -5.09 20.87
C ASP A 654 9.29 -5.86 20.75
N GLY A 655 9.45 -6.71 19.75
CA GLY A 655 10.73 -7.32 19.35
C GLY A 655 11.75 -6.27 18.92
N LEU A 656 11.31 -5.17 18.27
CA LEU A 656 12.20 -4.11 17.77
C LEU A 656 13.02 -3.39 18.86
N LYS A 657 12.73 -3.60 20.14
CA LYS A 657 13.45 -3.03 21.29
C LYS A 657 14.16 -4.08 22.16
N THR A 658 14.04 -5.37 21.86
CA THR A 658 14.66 -6.47 22.61
C THR A 658 15.72 -7.14 21.74
N GLN A 659 16.81 -7.65 22.36
CA GLN A 659 17.90 -8.37 21.68
C GLN A 659 18.50 -7.65 20.43
N ARG A 660 18.42 -6.31 20.40
CA ARG A 660 18.93 -5.50 19.31
C ARG A 660 20.46 -5.44 19.29
N LEU A 661 21.02 -5.59 18.10
CA LEU A 661 22.43 -5.30 17.84
C LEU A 661 22.60 -3.79 17.70
N THR A 662 23.39 -3.19 18.60
CA THR A 662 23.55 -1.73 18.70
C THR A 662 24.98 -1.26 18.48
N ILE A 663 25.96 -2.16 18.57
CA ILE A 663 27.39 -1.88 18.38
C ILE A 663 28.04 -3.03 17.61
N PRO A 664 29.08 -2.78 16.80
CA PRO A 664 29.88 -3.85 16.21
C PRO A 664 30.51 -4.74 17.28
N LEU A 665 30.56 -6.05 17.01
CA LEU A 665 31.19 -7.03 17.90
C LEU A 665 32.20 -7.87 17.11
N ILE A 666 33.33 -8.19 17.74
CA ILE A 666 34.36 -9.07 17.18
C ILE A 666 34.56 -10.23 18.15
N ARG A 667 34.59 -11.46 17.63
CA ARG A 667 34.86 -12.66 18.42
C ARG A 667 36.35 -12.74 18.76
N LYS A 668 36.67 -12.84 20.05
CA LYS A 668 38.00 -13.16 20.57
C LYS A 668 37.85 -14.13 21.75
N ASP A 669 38.64 -15.20 21.77
CA ASP A 669 38.64 -16.21 22.84
C ASP A 669 37.22 -16.71 23.19
N ASP A 670 36.44 -17.08 22.16
CA ASP A 670 35.04 -17.53 22.26
C ASP A 670 34.05 -16.53 22.89
N LYS A 671 34.40 -15.24 22.93
CA LYS A 671 33.53 -14.16 23.42
C LYS A 671 33.43 -13.03 22.42
N PHE A 672 32.26 -12.41 22.35
CA PHE A 672 32.06 -11.18 21.59
C PHE A 672 32.53 -9.97 22.39
N LEU A 673 33.48 -9.23 21.84
CA LEU A 673 33.97 -7.97 22.41
C LEU A 673 33.42 -6.78 21.60
N PRO A 674 32.92 -5.73 22.29
CA PRO A 674 32.59 -4.45 21.67
C PRO A 674 33.72 -3.89 20.83
N ALA A 675 33.41 -3.45 19.61
CA ALA A 675 34.35 -2.81 18.70
C ALA A 675 33.76 -1.52 18.11
N SER A 676 34.64 -0.61 17.72
CA SER A 676 34.25 0.52 16.85
C SER A 676 34.01 0.05 15.41
N TRP A 677 33.30 0.86 14.62
CA TRP A 677 33.11 0.58 13.18
C TRP A 677 34.44 0.44 12.44
N GLU A 678 35.40 1.32 12.71
CA GLU A 678 36.73 1.26 12.09
C GLU A 678 37.43 -0.06 12.40
N GLN A 679 37.46 -0.47 13.67
CA GLN A 679 38.07 -1.75 14.07
C GLN A 679 37.39 -2.95 13.39
N ALA A 680 36.06 -2.99 13.36
CA ALA A 680 35.32 -4.09 12.73
C ALA A 680 35.59 -4.16 11.20
N LEU A 681 35.61 -3.01 10.52
CA LEU A 681 35.88 -2.95 9.08
C LEU A 681 37.35 -3.26 8.74
N VAL A 682 38.30 -2.85 9.59
CA VAL A 682 39.72 -3.23 9.47
C VAL A 682 39.89 -4.73 9.65
N GLU A 683 39.23 -5.34 10.65
CA GLU A 683 39.26 -6.79 10.87
C GLU A 683 38.71 -7.55 9.67
N ILE A 684 37.58 -7.12 9.11
CA ILE A 684 37.00 -7.70 7.89
C ILE A 684 37.96 -7.57 6.70
N GLY A 685 38.57 -6.39 6.51
CA GLY A 685 39.54 -6.16 5.44
C GLY A 685 40.83 -6.97 5.60
N ALA A 686 41.29 -7.19 6.83
CA ALA A 686 42.42 -8.05 7.15
C ALA A 686 42.10 -9.52 6.90
N ALA A 687 40.99 -10.02 7.44
CA ALA A 687 40.51 -11.38 7.22
C ALA A 687 40.31 -11.67 5.72
N PHE A 688 39.74 -10.73 4.96
CA PHE A 688 39.58 -10.91 3.53
C PHE A 688 40.92 -11.07 2.78
N LYS A 689 41.97 -10.36 3.21
CA LYS A 689 43.33 -10.51 2.66
C LYS A 689 43.98 -11.81 3.10
N ASP A 690 43.79 -12.21 4.35
CA ASP A 690 44.42 -13.41 4.93
C ASP A 690 43.81 -14.70 4.38
N PHE A 691 42.47 -14.77 4.28
CA PHE A 691 41.77 -15.92 3.71
C PHE A 691 41.87 -15.97 2.17
N ALA A 692 42.06 -14.80 1.52
CA ALA A 692 42.21 -14.63 0.08
C ALA A 692 41.24 -15.51 -0.76
N PRO A 693 39.91 -15.37 -0.57
CA PRO A 693 38.93 -16.22 -1.23
C PRO A 693 38.99 -16.04 -2.76
N LYS A 694 39.01 -17.16 -3.49
CA LYS A 694 39.05 -17.15 -4.97
C LYS A 694 37.66 -17.37 -5.54
N GLY A 695 37.14 -16.37 -6.26
CA GLY A 695 35.83 -16.44 -6.91
C GLY A 695 34.71 -16.83 -5.95
N ASN A 696 34.04 -17.95 -6.21
CA ASN A 696 32.89 -18.45 -5.45
C ASN A 696 33.19 -18.94 -4.02
N GLU A 697 34.45 -18.85 -3.56
CA GLU A 697 34.81 -19.06 -2.15
C GLU A 697 34.31 -17.92 -1.22
N PHE A 698 33.94 -16.77 -1.78
CA PHE A 698 33.17 -15.73 -1.08
C PHE A 698 31.68 -16.00 -1.27
N LYS A 699 30.93 -16.27 -0.20
CA LYS A 699 29.50 -16.56 -0.25
C LYS A 699 28.70 -15.50 0.49
N ALA A 700 27.64 -15.00 -0.13
CA ALA A 700 26.71 -14.06 0.48
C ALA A 700 25.33 -14.70 0.64
N ILE A 701 24.78 -14.68 1.85
CA ILE A 701 23.46 -15.24 2.16
C ILE A 701 22.56 -14.10 2.65
N ALA A 702 21.45 -13.85 1.94
CA ALA A 702 20.45 -12.86 2.35
C ALA A 702 19.28 -13.53 3.08
N GLY A 703 18.84 -12.92 4.17
CA GLY A 703 17.70 -13.37 4.96
C GLY A 703 16.35 -12.79 4.53
N ASP A 704 15.30 -13.23 5.22
CA ASP A 704 13.90 -12.98 4.85
C ASP A 704 13.43 -11.51 4.95
N LEU A 705 14.11 -10.68 5.75
CA LEU A 705 13.68 -9.30 6.08
C LEU A 705 14.43 -8.19 5.32
N ILE A 706 15.32 -8.57 4.41
CA ILE A 706 16.25 -7.65 3.75
C ILE A 706 15.59 -6.89 2.58
N GLU A 707 15.89 -5.60 2.50
CA GLU A 707 15.47 -4.72 1.41
C GLU A 707 16.34 -4.89 0.14
N VAL A 708 15.78 -4.50 -1.00
CA VAL A 708 16.43 -4.67 -2.31
C VAL A 708 17.72 -3.86 -2.43
N GLU A 709 17.79 -2.65 -1.86
CA GLU A 709 18.99 -1.81 -1.85
C GLU A 709 20.23 -2.58 -1.33
N SER A 710 20.07 -3.28 -0.22
CA SER A 710 21.17 -4.00 0.43
C SER A 710 21.53 -5.29 -0.28
N MET A 711 20.56 -5.98 -0.87
CA MET A 711 20.82 -7.12 -1.75
C MET A 711 21.62 -6.70 -2.99
N VAL A 712 21.27 -5.58 -3.64
CA VAL A 712 22.01 -5.07 -4.79
C VAL A 712 23.41 -4.63 -4.39
N ALA A 713 23.58 -3.93 -3.27
CA ALA A 713 24.89 -3.53 -2.81
C ALA A 713 25.81 -4.73 -2.51
N LEU A 714 25.28 -5.79 -1.88
CA LEU A 714 26.05 -7.00 -1.59
C LEU A 714 26.32 -7.84 -2.83
N LYS A 715 25.37 -7.89 -3.78
CA LYS A 715 25.56 -8.51 -5.09
C LYS A 715 26.68 -7.82 -5.87
N ASP A 716 26.63 -6.49 -6.01
CA ASP A 716 27.67 -5.75 -6.73
C ASP A 716 29.05 -5.91 -6.05
N LEU A 717 29.11 -6.03 -4.71
CA LEU A 717 30.35 -6.33 -3.99
C LEU A 717 30.87 -7.74 -4.31
N ALA A 718 30.02 -8.76 -4.21
CA ALA A 718 30.39 -10.14 -4.53
C ALA A 718 30.90 -10.26 -5.98
N ASN A 719 30.17 -9.68 -6.92
CA ASN A 719 30.50 -9.69 -8.35
C ASN A 719 31.82 -8.96 -8.62
N LYS A 720 32.10 -7.85 -7.93
CA LYS A 720 33.37 -7.12 -8.06
C LYS A 720 34.57 -7.89 -7.51
N ILE A 721 34.35 -8.75 -6.53
CA ILE A 721 35.34 -9.70 -5.99
C ILE A 721 35.46 -10.96 -6.89
N GLY A 722 34.56 -11.14 -7.86
CA GLY A 722 34.54 -12.26 -8.79
C GLY A 722 33.75 -13.47 -8.30
N SER A 723 32.86 -13.29 -7.32
CA SER A 723 31.95 -14.33 -6.84
C SER A 723 30.54 -14.13 -7.39
N GLU A 724 29.90 -15.23 -7.78
CA GLU A 724 28.46 -15.30 -8.07
C GLU A 724 27.74 -16.19 -7.02
N ASN A 725 28.39 -16.51 -5.90
CA ASN A 725 27.86 -17.37 -4.84
C ASN A 725 26.92 -16.59 -3.92
N LEU A 726 25.81 -16.15 -4.49
CA LEU A 726 24.69 -15.50 -3.81
C LEU A 726 23.68 -16.58 -3.44
N ALA A 727 23.20 -16.58 -2.20
CA ALA A 727 22.25 -17.54 -1.70
C ALA A 727 21.19 -16.86 -0.85
N LEU A 728 20.07 -17.56 -0.66
CA LEU A 728 19.03 -17.18 0.30
C LEU A 728 19.05 -18.17 1.46
N ASP A 729 18.60 -17.73 2.63
CA ASP A 729 18.65 -18.56 3.85
C ASP A 729 17.55 -19.64 3.96
N GLN A 730 16.85 -19.95 2.87
CA GLN A 730 15.94 -21.09 2.83
C GLN A 730 16.70 -22.41 2.67
N PRO A 731 16.13 -23.58 3.03
CA PRO A 731 16.81 -24.88 2.94
C PRO A 731 17.45 -25.18 1.57
N SER A 732 16.79 -24.81 0.47
CA SER A 732 17.31 -25.00 -0.90
C SER A 732 18.00 -23.76 -1.48
N GLY A 733 18.14 -22.69 -0.71
CA GLY A 733 18.52 -21.36 -1.21
C GLY A 733 19.99 -21.23 -1.63
N SER A 734 20.81 -22.24 -1.31
CA SER A 734 22.18 -22.38 -1.83
C SER A 734 22.26 -23.17 -3.15
N GLN A 735 21.13 -23.66 -3.67
CA GLN A 735 21.05 -24.40 -4.92
C GLN A 735 20.33 -23.56 -5.99
N PRO A 736 20.51 -23.87 -7.29
CA PRO A 736 19.71 -23.26 -8.34
C PRO A 736 18.21 -23.49 -8.13
N ILE A 737 17.45 -22.41 -8.24
CA ILE A 737 16.01 -22.40 -7.94
C ILE A 737 15.21 -23.12 -9.04
N ALA A 738 14.37 -24.08 -8.65
CA ALA A 738 13.70 -24.99 -9.58
C ALA A 738 12.72 -24.30 -10.55
N HIS A 739 12.06 -23.21 -10.15
CA HIS A 739 11.17 -22.46 -11.05
C HIS A 739 11.92 -21.48 -11.98
N GLY A 740 13.24 -21.30 -11.78
CA GLY A 740 14.02 -20.28 -12.47
C GLY A 740 13.62 -18.85 -12.09
N ILE A 741 14.46 -17.87 -12.46
CA ILE A 741 14.25 -16.46 -12.11
C ILE A 741 14.31 -15.50 -13.30
N ASP A 742 14.56 -15.99 -14.52
CA ASP A 742 14.68 -15.09 -15.69
C ASP A 742 13.34 -14.47 -16.07
N VAL A 743 12.23 -15.19 -15.82
CA VAL A 743 10.87 -14.71 -16.09
C VAL A 743 10.11 -14.52 -14.78
N ARG A 744 9.69 -13.27 -14.52
CA ARG A 744 8.98 -12.86 -13.29
C ARG A 744 7.74 -13.71 -12.99
N SER A 745 7.02 -14.13 -14.03
CA SER A 745 5.80 -14.94 -13.85
C SER A 745 6.04 -16.30 -13.22
N ASN A 746 7.28 -16.80 -13.18
CA ASN A 746 7.60 -18.09 -12.58
C ASN A 746 7.60 -18.07 -11.04
N TYR A 747 7.74 -16.90 -10.40
CA TYR A 747 7.90 -16.79 -8.94
C TYR A 747 6.93 -15.80 -8.27
N LEU A 748 6.04 -15.17 -9.04
CA LEU A 748 5.06 -14.21 -8.55
C LEU A 748 3.65 -14.80 -8.45
N PHE A 749 2.82 -14.09 -7.70
CA PHE A 749 1.37 -14.27 -7.62
C PHE A 749 0.71 -13.49 -8.77
N ASN A 750 0.77 -14.04 -9.98
CA ASN A 750 0.38 -13.37 -11.21
C ASN A 750 -1.11 -12.99 -11.30
N SER A 751 -2.00 -13.69 -10.60
CA SER A 751 -3.43 -13.36 -10.55
C SER A 751 -3.72 -12.09 -9.76
N LYS A 752 -2.72 -11.49 -9.10
CA LYS A 752 -2.85 -10.41 -8.11
C LYS A 752 -3.60 -10.86 -6.85
N ILE A 753 -3.28 -10.26 -5.71
CA ILE A 753 -3.87 -10.63 -4.42
C ILE A 753 -5.39 -10.45 -4.42
N TRP A 754 -5.87 -9.33 -4.95
CA TRP A 754 -7.31 -9.07 -5.09
C TRP A 754 -7.99 -9.97 -6.14
N GLY A 755 -7.24 -10.50 -7.11
CA GLY A 755 -7.80 -11.36 -8.16
C GLY A 755 -8.33 -12.71 -7.65
N VAL A 756 -8.00 -13.09 -6.41
CA VAL A 756 -8.65 -14.22 -5.71
C VAL A 756 -10.17 -14.07 -5.68
N GLU A 757 -10.68 -12.84 -5.62
CA GLU A 757 -12.14 -12.56 -5.62
C GLU A 757 -12.80 -12.80 -6.99
N GLU A 758 -12.02 -13.06 -8.05
CA GLU A 758 -12.52 -13.42 -9.38
C GLU A 758 -12.38 -14.92 -9.70
N ALA A 759 -11.67 -15.69 -8.87
CA ALA A 759 -11.44 -17.10 -9.10
C ALA A 759 -12.72 -17.93 -8.89
N ASP A 760 -12.87 -18.99 -9.70
CA ASP A 760 -13.97 -19.96 -9.60
C ASP A 760 -13.51 -21.38 -9.22
N ALA A 761 -12.23 -21.70 -9.38
CA ALA A 761 -11.62 -22.91 -8.83
C ALA A 761 -10.16 -22.65 -8.40
N ILE A 762 -9.77 -23.12 -7.21
CA ILE A 762 -8.42 -22.93 -6.65
C ILE A 762 -7.80 -24.28 -6.29
N LEU A 763 -6.57 -24.52 -6.74
CA LEU A 763 -5.71 -25.61 -6.25
C LEU A 763 -4.56 -25.01 -5.44
N ILE A 764 -4.42 -25.41 -4.18
CA ILE A 764 -3.31 -25.04 -3.31
C ILE A 764 -2.33 -26.22 -3.25
N VAL A 765 -1.05 -25.98 -3.56
CA VAL A 765 -0.01 -27.00 -3.60
C VAL A 765 1.09 -26.64 -2.61
N GLY A 766 1.25 -27.48 -1.57
CA GLY A 766 2.31 -27.36 -0.58
C GLY A 766 2.32 -26.05 0.19
N SER A 767 1.14 -25.47 0.46
CA SER A 767 1.02 -24.22 1.20
C SER A 767 -0.09 -24.27 2.24
N ASN A 768 0.18 -23.68 3.41
CA ASN A 768 -0.82 -23.30 4.39
C ASN A 768 -0.99 -21.77 4.32
N THR A 769 -1.92 -21.32 3.48
CA THR A 769 -2.21 -19.90 3.25
C THR A 769 -2.54 -19.15 4.53
N ARG A 770 -3.12 -19.83 5.53
CA ARG A 770 -3.47 -19.25 6.83
C ARG A 770 -2.24 -18.72 7.57
N HIS A 771 -1.11 -19.43 7.53
CA HIS A 771 0.11 -19.02 8.24
C HIS A 771 1.11 -18.27 7.35
N GLU A 772 1.21 -18.61 6.06
CA GLU A 772 2.18 -18.00 5.15
C GLU A 772 1.77 -16.60 4.67
N ALA A 773 0.46 -16.35 4.52
CA ALA A 773 -0.08 -15.06 4.08
C ALA A 773 -1.54 -14.90 4.55
N ALA A 774 -1.73 -14.66 5.85
CA ALA A 774 -3.06 -14.61 6.46
C ALA A 774 -4.03 -13.62 5.79
N GLY A 775 -3.54 -12.48 5.29
CA GLY A 775 -4.37 -11.53 4.52
C GLY A 775 -4.88 -12.11 3.19
N LEU A 776 -4.08 -12.93 2.50
CA LEU A 776 -4.51 -13.67 1.31
C LEU A 776 -5.54 -14.75 1.68
N ASN A 777 -5.31 -15.48 2.78
CA ASN A 777 -6.25 -16.47 3.30
C ASN A 777 -7.63 -15.87 3.60
N ALA A 778 -7.67 -14.67 4.20
CA ALA A 778 -8.90 -13.92 4.43
C ALA A 778 -9.63 -13.58 3.12
N ARG A 779 -8.91 -13.29 2.03
CA ARG A 779 -9.52 -13.08 0.70
C ARG A 779 -10.05 -14.37 0.08
N ILE A 780 -9.35 -15.49 0.21
CA ILE A 780 -9.84 -16.81 -0.22
C ILE A 780 -11.15 -17.12 0.52
N ARG A 781 -11.18 -16.94 1.85
CA ARG A 781 -12.38 -17.11 2.66
C ARG A 781 -13.51 -16.18 2.21
N LYS A 782 -13.21 -14.91 1.96
CA LYS A 782 -14.19 -13.92 1.47
C LYS A 782 -14.83 -14.37 0.16
N GLN A 783 -14.06 -14.91 -0.78
CA GLN A 783 -14.59 -15.43 -2.04
C GLN A 783 -15.41 -16.72 -1.85
N TRP A 784 -14.92 -17.63 -1.01
CA TRP A 784 -15.62 -18.86 -0.63
C TRP A 784 -16.99 -18.59 0.01
N MET A 785 -17.10 -17.55 0.84
CA MET A 785 -18.37 -17.15 1.45
C MET A 785 -19.36 -16.50 0.46
N ARG A 786 -18.88 -16.00 -0.69
CA ARG A 786 -19.68 -15.23 -1.66
C ARG A 786 -20.11 -16.02 -2.89
N SER A 787 -19.43 -17.13 -3.18
CA SER A 787 -19.62 -17.92 -4.40
C SER A 787 -19.42 -19.41 -4.15
N GLU A 788 -19.84 -20.25 -5.10
CA GLU A 788 -19.57 -21.69 -5.10
C GLU A 788 -18.10 -21.98 -5.52
N LEU A 789 -17.15 -21.49 -4.72
CA LEU A 789 -15.72 -21.65 -4.99
C LEU A 789 -15.27 -23.08 -4.66
N GLU A 790 -14.73 -23.79 -5.66
CA GLU A 790 -14.14 -25.12 -5.43
C GLU A 790 -12.65 -24.99 -5.05
N ILE A 791 -12.27 -25.51 -3.88
CA ILE A 791 -10.90 -25.46 -3.38
C ILE A 791 -10.35 -26.88 -3.21
N GLY A 792 -9.20 -27.15 -3.80
CA GLY A 792 -8.45 -28.40 -3.66
C GLY A 792 -7.09 -28.15 -3.01
N VAL A 793 -6.63 -29.08 -2.18
CA VAL A 793 -5.33 -28.98 -1.49
C VAL A 793 -4.51 -30.23 -1.74
N VAL A 794 -3.27 -30.06 -2.19
CA VAL A 794 -2.23 -31.10 -2.19
C VAL A 794 -1.13 -30.70 -1.22
N GLY A 795 -1.03 -31.40 -0.09
CA GLY A 795 -0.09 -31.10 0.99
C GLY A 795 -0.61 -31.58 2.34
N GLU A 796 0.14 -31.34 3.41
CA GLU A 796 -0.32 -31.58 4.77
C GLU A 796 -1.60 -30.77 5.07
N SER A 797 -2.59 -31.40 5.73
CA SER A 797 -3.82 -30.72 6.13
C SER A 797 -3.61 -29.82 7.35
N TRP A 798 -4.45 -28.80 7.49
CA TRP A 798 -4.45 -27.86 8.62
C TRP A 798 -5.87 -27.47 9.03
N GLU A 799 -5.98 -26.81 10.18
CA GLU A 799 -7.23 -26.19 10.61
C GLU A 799 -7.52 -24.98 9.72
N SER A 800 -8.33 -25.19 8.69
CA SER A 800 -8.65 -24.18 7.68
C SER A 800 -9.86 -23.34 8.07
N THR A 801 -9.86 -22.11 7.56
CA THR A 801 -10.98 -21.18 7.64
C THR A 801 -11.89 -21.27 6.42
N PHE A 802 -11.92 -22.39 5.71
CA PHE A 802 -12.83 -22.71 4.60
C PHE A 802 -12.73 -24.21 4.31
N GLU A 803 -13.78 -24.75 3.70
CA GLU A 803 -13.81 -26.16 3.29
C GLU A 803 -13.00 -26.36 2.00
N PHE A 804 -12.28 -27.49 1.92
CA PHE A 804 -11.51 -27.87 0.74
C PHE A 804 -11.50 -29.39 0.53
N GLU A 805 -11.30 -29.83 -0.71
CA GLU A 805 -11.06 -31.21 -1.08
C GLU A 805 -9.58 -31.56 -0.87
N HIS A 806 -9.27 -32.50 0.03
CA HIS A 806 -7.89 -32.96 0.25
C HIS A 806 -7.52 -34.01 -0.79
N LEU A 807 -6.55 -33.69 -1.65
CA LEU A 807 -6.22 -34.45 -2.85
C LEU A 807 -4.97 -35.34 -2.67
N GLY A 808 -4.35 -35.29 -1.48
CA GLY A 808 -3.18 -36.07 -1.07
C GLY A 808 -2.01 -35.18 -0.60
N THR A 809 -0.84 -35.77 -0.36
CA THR A 809 0.25 -35.10 0.38
C THR A 809 1.58 -35.01 -0.36
N ASP A 810 1.73 -35.59 -1.54
CA ASP A 810 3.02 -35.71 -2.24
C ASP A 810 2.93 -35.33 -3.73
N ALA A 811 4.07 -35.36 -4.43
CA ALA A 811 4.13 -35.05 -5.86
C ALA A 811 3.35 -36.05 -6.74
N ALA A 812 3.19 -37.30 -6.32
CA ALA A 812 2.40 -38.30 -7.05
C ALA A 812 0.90 -38.02 -6.94
N ALA A 813 0.45 -37.60 -5.75
CA ALA A 813 -0.90 -37.12 -5.50
C ALA A 813 -1.21 -35.87 -6.33
N LEU A 814 -0.28 -34.91 -6.46
CA LEU A 814 -0.44 -33.77 -7.35
C LEU A 814 -0.69 -34.19 -8.80
N LYS A 815 0.14 -35.11 -9.31
CA LYS A 815 -0.02 -35.66 -10.67
C LYS A 815 -1.38 -36.35 -10.84
N LYS A 816 -1.82 -37.12 -9.85
CA LYS A 816 -3.13 -37.78 -9.83
C LYS A 816 -4.29 -36.78 -9.78
N ALA A 817 -4.18 -35.72 -8.98
CA ALA A 817 -5.19 -34.67 -8.83
C ALA A 817 -5.41 -33.92 -10.15
N LEU A 818 -4.31 -33.52 -10.81
CA LEU A 818 -4.34 -32.82 -12.09
C LEU A 818 -4.80 -33.71 -13.27
N ALA A 819 -4.58 -35.02 -13.20
CA ALA A 819 -5.12 -35.98 -14.17
C ALA A 819 -6.57 -36.43 -13.86
N GLY A 820 -7.03 -36.19 -12.63
CA GLY A 820 -8.28 -36.71 -12.07
C GLY A 820 -9.47 -35.77 -12.19
N PRO A 821 -10.50 -35.95 -11.32
CA PRO A 821 -11.69 -35.12 -11.31
C PRO A 821 -11.41 -33.63 -11.06
N PHE A 822 -10.52 -33.31 -10.12
CA PHE A 822 -10.18 -31.92 -9.80
C PHE A 822 -9.47 -31.21 -10.97
N GLY A 823 -8.57 -31.91 -11.68
CA GLY A 823 -7.99 -31.41 -12.91
C GLY A 823 -9.03 -31.07 -13.99
N LYS A 824 -10.12 -31.85 -14.10
CA LYS A 824 -11.23 -31.54 -15.02
C LYS A 824 -12.03 -30.30 -14.58
N LYS A 825 -12.21 -30.12 -13.26
CA LYS A 825 -12.83 -28.90 -12.70
C LYS A 825 -12.02 -27.65 -13.07
N LEU A 826 -10.69 -27.69 -12.88
CA LEU A 826 -9.78 -26.61 -13.29
C LEU A 826 -9.80 -26.34 -14.81
N GLN A 827 -10.02 -27.36 -15.64
CA GLN A 827 -10.14 -27.20 -17.09
C GLN A 827 -11.47 -26.56 -17.53
N ALA A 828 -12.55 -26.82 -16.79
CA ALA A 828 -13.88 -26.27 -17.07
C ALA A 828 -14.09 -24.87 -16.49
N ALA A 829 -13.31 -24.51 -15.47
CA ALA A 829 -13.29 -23.21 -14.82
C ALA A 829 -12.91 -22.07 -15.80
N LYS A 830 -13.52 -20.91 -15.61
CA LYS A 830 -13.28 -19.69 -16.40
C LYS A 830 -12.08 -18.91 -15.90
N ARG A 831 -11.86 -18.88 -14.58
CA ARG A 831 -10.74 -18.20 -13.91
C ARG A 831 -10.08 -19.17 -12.91
N PRO A 832 -9.50 -20.28 -13.40
CA PRO A 832 -8.85 -21.25 -12.53
C PRO A 832 -7.57 -20.65 -11.92
N MET A 833 -7.27 -21.04 -10.69
CA MET A 833 -6.07 -20.60 -9.98
C MET A 833 -5.32 -21.81 -9.42
N ILE A 834 -4.01 -21.87 -9.62
CA ILE A 834 -3.10 -22.77 -8.93
C ILE A 834 -2.14 -21.90 -8.10
N ILE A 835 -2.12 -22.12 -6.78
CA ILE A 835 -1.24 -21.47 -5.82
C ILE A 835 -0.20 -22.49 -5.38
N VAL A 836 1.06 -22.28 -5.75
CA VAL A 836 2.20 -23.09 -5.31
C VAL A 836 2.88 -22.35 -4.16
N GLY A 837 2.95 -22.95 -2.98
CA GLY A 837 3.66 -22.36 -1.83
C GLY A 837 5.17 -22.32 -2.04
N SER A 838 5.84 -21.30 -1.52
CA SER A 838 7.31 -21.23 -1.49
C SER A 838 7.98 -22.44 -0.81
N GLY A 839 7.27 -23.14 0.08
CA GLY A 839 7.72 -24.42 0.64
C GLY A 839 8.01 -25.52 -0.38
N VAL A 840 7.33 -25.48 -1.54
CA VAL A 840 7.60 -26.39 -2.65
C VAL A 840 8.99 -26.14 -3.21
N THR A 841 9.44 -24.87 -3.25
CA THR A 841 10.79 -24.49 -3.71
C THR A 841 11.88 -25.05 -2.80
N ASP A 842 11.57 -25.27 -1.52
CA ASP A 842 12.48 -25.84 -0.52
C ASP A 842 12.49 -27.37 -0.53
N HIS A 843 11.53 -27.99 -1.21
CA HIS A 843 11.33 -29.43 -1.19
C HIS A 843 12.26 -30.16 -2.17
N ALA A 844 12.68 -31.38 -1.83
CA ALA A 844 13.52 -32.20 -2.71
C ALA A 844 12.89 -32.47 -4.08
N ASP A 845 11.56 -32.58 -4.13
CA ASP A 845 10.78 -32.82 -5.34
C ASP A 845 10.37 -31.53 -6.09
N ALA A 846 10.95 -30.37 -5.75
CA ALA A 846 10.60 -29.07 -6.35
C ALA A 846 10.55 -29.14 -7.88
N LYS A 847 11.59 -29.71 -8.51
CA LYS A 847 11.69 -29.84 -9.97
C LYS A 847 10.51 -30.61 -10.57
N ALA A 848 10.17 -31.76 -9.99
CA ALA A 848 9.09 -32.61 -10.48
C ALA A 848 7.70 -31.94 -10.31
N ILE A 849 7.53 -31.18 -9.23
CA ILE A 849 6.29 -30.43 -8.96
C ILE A 849 6.13 -29.28 -9.96
N TYR A 850 7.16 -28.46 -10.17
CA TYR A 850 7.12 -27.36 -11.13
C TYR A 850 6.95 -27.87 -12.57
N GLU A 851 7.59 -28.98 -12.95
CA GLU A 851 7.37 -29.63 -14.24
C GLU A 851 5.90 -30.03 -14.42
N THR A 852 5.31 -30.67 -13.40
CA THR A 852 3.92 -31.16 -13.44
C THR A 852 2.92 -30.00 -13.53
N VAL A 853 3.08 -28.97 -12.69
CA VAL A 853 2.21 -27.78 -12.70
C VAL A 853 2.38 -27.00 -14.01
N GLY A 854 3.62 -26.74 -14.42
CA GLY A 854 3.93 -26.01 -15.66
C GLY A 854 3.35 -26.70 -16.89
N THR A 855 3.48 -28.02 -16.99
CA THR A 855 2.90 -28.82 -18.08
C THR A 855 1.37 -28.74 -18.10
N PHE A 856 0.72 -28.79 -16.92
CA PHE A 856 -0.73 -28.69 -16.84
C PHE A 856 -1.23 -27.29 -17.24
N VAL A 857 -0.58 -26.24 -16.76
CA VAL A 857 -0.94 -24.86 -17.11
C VAL A 857 -0.73 -24.60 -18.60
N GLU A 858 0.39 -25.05 -19.17
CA GLU A 858 0.67 -24.91 -20.61
C GLU A 858 -0.40 -25.62 -21.47
N LYS A 859 -0.76 -26.86 -21.11
CA LYS A 859 -1.80 -27.63 -21.81
C LYS A 859 -3.17 -26.95 -21.76
N ASN A 860 -3.43 -26.17 -20.71
CA ASN A 860 -4.69 -25.46 -20.47
C ASN A 860 -4.53 -23.94 -20.56
N ALA A 861 -3.59 -23.46 -21.38
CA ALA A 861 -3.33 -22.02 -21.52
C ALA A 861 -4.58 -21.20 -21.94
N ALA A 862 -5.55 -21.83 -22.61
CA ALA A 862 -6.77 -21.19 -23.08
C ALA A 862 -7.63 -20.58 -21.96
N ASN A 863 -7.60 -21.12 -20.74
CA ASN A 863 -8.28 -20.53 -19.57
C ASN A 863 -7.31 -20.07 -18.47
N PHE A 864 -6.13 -20.67 -18.36
CA PHE A 864 -5.12 -20.24 -17.38
C PHE A 864 -4.34 -18.99 -17.78
N LEU A 865 -4.09 -18.76 -19.07
CA LEU A 865 -3.19 -17.71 -19.57
C LEU A 865 -3.89 -16.85 -20.63
N THR A 866 -4.95 -16.18 -20.22
CA THR A 866 -5.71 -15.26 -21.08
C THR A 866 -5.14 -13.84 -21.01
N GLU A 867 -5.66 -12.92 -21.83
CA GLU A 867 -5.25 -11.52 -21.77
C GLU A 867 -5.52 -10.87 -20.41
N GLU A 868 -6.63 -11.27 -19.77
CA GLU A 868 -7.12 -10.71 -18.50
C GLU A 868 -6.76 -11.57 -17.27
N TRP A 869 -6.32 -12.81 -17.45
CA TRP A 869 -6.13 -13.77 -16.35
C TRP A 869 -4.85 -14.59 -16.52
N ASN A 870 -4.03 -14.63 -15.46
CA ASN A 870 -2.95 -15.58 -15.31
C ASN A 870 -3.17 -16.38 -14.02
N GLY A 871 -3.61 -17.63 -14.15
CA GLY A 871 -3.98 -18.50 -13.04
C GLY A 871 -2.82 -19.23 -12.36
N TYR A 872 -1.58 -19.10 -12.83
CA TYR A 872 -0.41 -19.68 -12.17
C TYR A 872 0.15 -18.70 -11.15
N ASN A 873 0.32 -19.14 -9.90
CA ASN A 873 0.80 -18.29 -8.82
C ASN A 873 1.82 -19.03 -7.96
N VAL A 874 2.88 -18.33 -7.56
CA VAL A 874 3.76 -18.76 -6.48
C VAL A 874 3.59 -17.81 -5.30
N LEU A 875 3.24 -18.38 -4.14
CA LEU A 875 3.07 -17.63 -2.90
C LEU A 875 4.40 -17.59 -2.14
N GLN A 876 4.99 -16.40 -2.06
CA GLN A 876 6.16 -16.15 -1.23
C GLN A 876 5.73 -15.95 0.23
N ARG A 877 6.44 -16.60 1.17
CA ARG A 877 6.19 -16.45 2.61
C ARG A 877 7.03 -15.36 3.28
N ALA A 878 8.06 -14.87 2.61
CA ALA A 878 9.03 -13.91 3.16
C ALA A 878 9.21 -12.69 2.25
N ALA A 879 9.44 -11.53 2.86
CA ALA A 879 9.40 -10.23 2.20
C ALA A 879 10.57 -9.96 1.24
N SER A 880 11.74 -10.56 1.47
CA SER A 880 12.91 -10.35 0.62
C SER A 880 12.89 -11.19 -0.66
N ARG A 881 12.17 -12.32 -0.71
CA ARG A 881 12.27 -13.35 -1.75
C ARG A 881 12.00 -12.82 -3.16
N ALA A 882 10.87 -12.15 -3.36
CA ALA A 882 10.52 -11.60 -4.68
C ALA A 882 11.54 -10.52 -5.11
N GLY A 883 12.00 -9.68 -4.17
CA GLY A 883 13.05 -8.70 -4.42
C GLY A 883 14.39 -9.34 -4.80
N ALA A 884 14.77 -10.43 -4.12
CA ALA A 884 15.97 -11.20 -4.41
C ALA A 884 15.92 -11.81 -5.82
N TYR A 885 14.80 -12.42 -6.20
CA TYR A 885 14.62 -12.98 -7.54
C TYR A 885 14.63 -11.89 -8.62
N GLU A 886 13.99 -10.74 -8.37
CA GLU A 886 13.96 -9.60 -9.29
C GLU A 886 15.36 -9.09 -9.65
N VAL A 887 16.27 -9.02 -8.67
CA VAL A 887 17.65 -8.56 -8.89
C VAL A 887 18.64 -9.69 -9.16
N GLY A 888 18.16 -10.94 -9.24
CA GLY A 888 18.99 -12.12 -9.45
C GLY A 888 20.00 -12.38 -8.33
N PHE A 889 19.56 -12.29 -7.07
CA PHE A 889 20.31 -12.67 -5.88
C PHE A 889 20.06 -14.15 -5.56
N THR A 890 20.59 -15.04 -6.40
CA THR A 890 20.40 -16.51 -6.27
C THR A 890 21.63 -17.24 -6.77
N THR A 891 21.77 -18.52 -6.39
CA THR A 891 22.89 -19.34 -6.84
C THR A 891 22.68 -19.76 -8.30
N PRO A 892 23.55 -19.39 -9.25
CA PRO A 892 23.27 -19.54 -10.68
C PRO A 892 23.47 -20.97 -11.21
N SER A 893 24.32 -21.78 -10.57
CA SER A 893 24.59 -23.15 -11.03
C SER A 893 24.98 -24.09 -9.89
N PRO A 894 24.85 -25.42 -10.09
CA PRO A 894 25.30 -26.40 -9.09
C PRO A 894 26.80 -26.33 -8.81
N ASP A 895 27.62 -25.91 -9.79
CA ASP A 895 29.07 -25.76 -9.60
C ASP A 895 29.39 -24.64 -8.60
N VAL A 896 28.65 -23.52 -8.68
CA VAL A 896 28.74 -22.45 -7.67
C VAL A 896 28.27 -22.96 -6.31
N ALA A 897 27.13 -23.66 -6.28
CA ALA A 897 26.55 -24.22 -5.05
C ALA A 897 27.50 -25.18 -4.31
N ASN A 898 28.24 -26.00 -5.06
CA ASN A 898 29.16 -27.00 -4.53
C ASN A 898 30.54 -26.44 -4.14
N THR A 899 30.79 -25.14 -4.39
CA THR A 899 32.04 -24.51 -3.97
C THR A 899 32.04 -24.32 -2.46
N LYS A 900 33.06 -24.87 -1.78
CA LYS A 900 33.23 -24.69 -0.32
C LYS A 900 33.60 -23.23 -0.02
N PRO A 901 32.78 -22.45 0.70
CA PRO A 901 33.11 -21.07 1.01
C PRO A 901 34.19 -20.97 2.10
N LYS A 902 35.06 -19.96 1.98
CA LYS A 902 36.05 -19.57 3.02
C LYS A 902 35.68 -18.27 3.70
N PHE A 903 34.86 -17.46 3.05
CA PHE A 903 34.38 -16.18 3.57
C PHE A 903 32.88 -16.12 3.36
N VAL A 904 32.11 -16.00 4.45
CA VAL A 904 30.65 -16.03 4.42
C VAL A 904 30.10 -14.72 4.98
N TRP A 905 29.30 -14.02 4.17
CA TRP A 905 28.57 -12.83 4.57
C TRP A 905 27.09 -13.18 4.78
N LEU A 906 26.62 -13.14 6.01
CA LEU A 906 25.23 -13.35 6.39
C LEU A 906 24.54 -11.98 6.52
N LEU A 907 23.76 -11.60 5.52
CA LEU A 907 22.96 -10.37 5.52
C LEU A 907 21.58 -10.66 6.11
N GLY A 908 21.45 -10.51 7.42
CA GLY A 908 20.25 -10.77 8.21
C GLY A 908 19.71 -12.19 8.05
N ALA A 909 20.57 -13.13 7.67
CA ALA A 909 20.24 -14.53 7.47
C ALA A 909 20.23 -15.26 8.81
N ASP A 910 19.10 -15.84 9.16
CA ASP A 910 18.88 -16.54 10.43
C ASP A 910 18.10 -17.86 10.29
N GLU A 911 17.57 -18.16 9.09
CA GLU A 911 16.83 -19.41 8.83
C GLU A 911 17.68 -20.55 8.24
N PHE A 912 18.97 -20.29 7.99
CA PHE A 912 19.89 -21.29 7.45
C PHE A 912 20.25 -22.37 8.49
N ASN A 913 20.71 -23.53 8.02
CA ASN A 913 21.26 -24.55 8.90
C ASN A 913 22.74 -24.22 9.26
N PRO A 914 23.09 -24.04 10.55
CA PRO A 914 24.47 -23.74 10.96
C PRO A 914 25.52 -24.75 10.46
N ALA A 915 25.12 -26.00 10.22
CA ALA A 915 26.00 -27.02 9.68
C ALA A 915 26.44 -26.77 8.24
N ASP A 916 25.73 -25.92 7.49
CA ASP A 916 26.04 -25.58 6.10
C ASP A 916 27.18 -24.55 5.99
N ILE A 917 27.53 -23.90 7.10
CA ILE A 917 28.67 -22.98 7.18
C ILE A 917 29.92 -23.77 7.59
N PRO A 918 30.98 -23.78 6.78
CA PRO A 918 32.24 -24.43 7.15
C PRO A 918 32.82 -23.81 8.43
N LYS A 919 33.27 -24.66 9.37
CA LYS A 919 33.88 -24.21 10.64
C LYS A 919 35.19 -23.43 10.45
N ASP A 920 35.83 -23.61 9.30
CA ASP A 920 37.06 -22.92 8.90
C ASP A 920 36.79 -21.71 8.00
N ALA A 921 35.53 -21.29 7.83
CA ALA A 921 35.20 -20.05 7.12
C ALA A 921 35.17 -18.86 8.08
N PHE A 922 35.59 -17.69 7.59
CA PHE A 922 35.38 -16.42 8.29
C PHE A 922 33.95 -15.92 8.04
N VAL A 923 33.20 -15.66 9.11
CA VAL A 923 31.78 -15.33 9.06
C VAL A 923 31.52 -13.89 9.51
N VAL A 924 30.94 -13.09 8.61
CA VAL A 924 30.42 -11.75 8.93
C VAL A 924 28.91 -11.82 9.01
N TYR A 925 28.33 -11.53 10.17
CA TYR A 925 26.88 -11.34 10.31
C TYR A 925 26.54 -9.86 10.33
N GLN A 926 25.76 -9.42 9.36
CA GLN A 926 25.19 -8.09 9.30
C GLN A 926 23.68 -8.20 9.53
N GLY A 927 23.20 -7.75 10.69
CA GLY A 927 21.79 -7.85 11.01
C GLY A 927 21.41 -6.94 12.17
N HIS A 928 20.12 -6.95 12.53
CA HIS A 928 19.57 -6.04 13.54
C HIS A 928 19.26 -6.69 14.89
N HIS A 929 19.20 -8.03 14.94
CA HIS A 929 18.93 -8.82 16.14
C HIS A 929 19.99 -9.92 16.29
N GLY A 930 20.27 -10.33 17.52
CA GLY A 930 21.18 -11.45 17.77
C GLY A 930 20.42 -12.76 17.96
N ASP A 931 20.36 -13.59 16.92
CA ASP A 931 19.79 -14.94 16.96
C ASP A 931 20.79 -15.97 16.40
N ARG A 932 20.42 -16.86 15.49
CA ARG A 932 21.25 -17.97 14.99
C ARG A 932 22.44 -17.48 14.17
N GLY A 933 22.24 -16.53 13.26
CA GLY A 933 23.29 -15.99 12.40
C GLY A 933 24.36 -15.24 13.18
N ALA A 934 23.95 -14.48 14.19
CA ALA A 934 24.89 -13.78 15.08
C ALA A 934 25.73 -14.76 15.92
N GLN A 935 25.17 -15.90 16.36
CA GLN A 935 25.87 -16.89 17.18
C GLN A 935 27.04 -17.57 16.48
N VAL A 936 27.01 -17.69 15.15
CA VAL A 936 28.08 -18.32 14.36
C VAL A 936 29.10 -17.31 13.82
N ALA A 937 28.88 -16.02 13.99
CA ALA A 937 29.70 -14.97 13.39
C ALA A 937 31.06 -14.78 14.09
N ASP A 938 32.07 -14.42 13.31
CA ASP A 938 33.34 -13.89 13.80
C ASP A 938 33.26 -12.37 14.00
N VAL A 939 32.56 -11.67 13.11
CA VAL A 939 32.28 -10.24 13.21
C VAL A 939 30.79 -9.98 13.05
N ILE A 940 30.22 -9.18 13.95
CA ILE A 940 28.82 -8.75 13.92
C ILE A 940 28.76 -7.25 13.59
N LEU A 941 27.95 -6.90 12.59
CA LEU A 941 27.71 -5.53 12.14
C LEU A 941 26.24 -5.14 12.39
N PRO A 942 25.94 -4.15 13.25
CA PRO A 942 24.57 -3.77 13.58
C PRO A 942 23.89 -3.00 12.45
N GLY A 943 22.92 -3.66 11.81
CA GLY A 943 22.05 -3.13 10.75
C GLY A 943 20.77 -2.46 11.27
N ALA A 944 19.96 -1.96 10.33
CA ALA A 944 18.73 -1.25 10.62
C ALA A 944 17.50 -2.17 10.50
N ALA A 945 16.55 -2.09 11.43
CA ALA A 945 15.26 -2.76 11.28
C ALA A 945 14.38 -2.06 10.23
N TYR A 946 13.35 -2.74 9.73
CA TYR A 946 12.49 -2.21 8.65
C TYR A 946 11.78 -0.88 8.98
N THR A 947 11.55 -0.60 10.28
CA THR A 947 10.97 0.65 10.78
C THR A 947 11.96 1.81 10.91
N GLU A 948 13.26 1.56 10.70
CA GLU A 948 14.35 2.51 10.94
C GLU A 948 15.04 2.96 9.63
N LYS A 949 14.61 2.40 8.50
CA LYS A 949 15.16 2.67 7.17
C LYS A 949 14.03 2.91 6.16
N SER A 950 14.40 3.55 5.04
CA SER A 950 13.56 3.62 3.86
C SER A 950 14.10 2.64 2.83
N GLY A 951 13.58 1.42 2.86
CA GLY A 951 13.98 0.30 2.00
C GLY A 951 12.88 -0.06 1.03
N THR A 952 13.28 -0.56 -0.14
CA THR A 952 12.40 -1.06 -1.19
C THR A 952 12.18 -2.55 -0.99
N TYR A 953 10.92 -2.98 -0.99
CA TYR A 953 10.50 -4.38 -0.91
C TYR A 953 9.59 -4.72 -2.10
N ILE A 954 9.59 -5.98 -2.51
CA ILE A 954 8.66 -6.48 -3.52
C ILE A 954 7.82 -7.57 -2.86
N ASN A 955 6.51 -7.42 -2.89
CA ASN A 955 5.62 -8.43 -2.35
C ASN A 955 5.40 -9.61 -3.33
N THR A 956 4.64 -10.61 -2.89
CA THR A 956 4.39 -11.83 -3.68
C THR A 956 3.74 -11.57 -5.03
N GLU A 957 2.95 -10.51 -5.24
CA GLU A 957 2.35 -10.19 -6.55
C GLU A 957 3.26 -9.34 -7.46
N GLY A 958 4.47 -9.01 -6.99
CA GLY A 958 5.44 -8.22 -7.75
C GLY A 958 5.27 -6.71 -7.60
N ARG A 959 4.45 -6.26 -6.63
CA ARG A 959 4.27 -4.84 -6.32
C ARG A 959 5.49 -4.33 -5.57
N VAL A 960 6.09 -3.27 -6.09
CA VAL A 960 7.21 -2.60 -5.44
C VAL A 960 6.68 -1.63 -4.40
N GLN A 961 7.09 -1.75 -3.15
CA GLN A 961 6.67 -0.88 -2.06
C GLN A 961 7.89 -0.33 -1.32
N ILE A 962 7.72 0.78 -0.61
CA ILE A 962 8.81 1.45 0.11
C ILE A 962 8.45 1.68 1.58
N THR A 963 9.32 1.25 2.48
CA THR A 963 9.19 1.56 3.91
C THR A 963 9.62 3.01 4.17
N ARG A 964 9.19 3.55 5.31
CA ARG A 964 9.65 4.85 5.81
C ARG A 964 10.17 4.71 7.23
N ALA A 965 11.28 5.40 7.51
CA ALA A 965 11.87 5.42 8.84
C ALA A 965 10.93 6.15 9.83
N ALA A 966 10.34 5.40 10.75
CA ALA A 966 9.49 5.91 11.81
C ALA A 966 10.35 6.47 12.96
N THR A 967 11.37 5.71 13.35
CA THR A 967 12.32 6.00 14.45
C THR A 967 13.74 6.17 13.93
N SER A 968 14.64 6.68 14.78
CA SER A 968 16.08 6.71 14.48
C SER A 968 16.73 5.36 14.81
N LEU A 969 17.93 5.14 14.27
CA LEU A 969 18.72 3.93 14.49
C LEU A 969 19.19 3.83 15.97
N PRO A 970 19.17 2.63 16.58
CA PRO A 970 19.62 2.45 17.96
C PRO A 970 21.14 2.36 18.05
N GLY A 971 21.72 3.04 19.04
CA GLY A 971 23.15 3.02 19.32
C GLY A 971 24.00 3.45 18.11
N ALA A 972 24.95 2.60 17.73
CA ALA A 972 25.83 2.78 16.60
C ALA A 972 25.37 2.03 15.34
N ALA A 973 24.13 1.52 15.28
CA ALA A 973 23.61 0.86 14.09
C ALA A 973 23.65 1.76 12.85
N ARG A 974 23.69 1.15 11.66
CA ARG A 974 23.73 1.85 10.36
C ARG A 974 22.74 1.20 9.40
N THR A 975 22.30 1.96 8.39
CA THR A 975 21.51 1.40 7.29
C THR A 975 22.34 0.40 6.50
N ASP A 976 21.74 -0.72 6.13
CA ASP A 976 22.46 -1.92 5.69
C ASP A 976 23.36 -1.72 4.46
N TRP A 977 22.86 -1.04 3.43
CA TRP A 977 23.66 -0.77 2.22
C TRP A 977 24.90 0.09 2.51
N LYS A 978 24.85 0.98 3.52
CA LYS A 978 26.00 1.81 3.91
C LYS A 978 27.10 0.97 4.55
N ILE A 979 26.72 -0.06 5.30
CA ILE A 979 27.66 -1.01 5.91
C ILE A 979 28.43 -1.73 4.80
N ILE A 980 27.70 -2.25 3.82
CA ILE A 980 28.27 -2.96 2.66
C ILE A 980 29.16 -2.03 1.84
N ARG A 981 28.68 -0.81 1.55
CA ARG A 981 29.45 0.21 0.83
C ARG A 981 30.74 0.58 1.56
N ALA A 982 30.72 0.72 2.87
CA ALA A 982 31.94 0.98 3.65
C ALA A 982 32.89 -0.23 3.64
N ALA A 983 32.39 -1.44 3.92
CA ALA A 983 33.18 -2.66 3.90
C ALA A 983 33.86 -2.92 2.55
N SER A 984 33.19 -2.56 1.44
CA SER A 984 33.76 -2.67 0.10
C SER A 984 35.07 -1.91 -0.07
N GLU A 985 35.26 -0.76 0.60
CA GLU A 985 36.52 0.00 0.55
C GLU A 985 37.65 -0.72 1.28
N PHE A 986 37.36 -1.25 2.48
CA PHE A 986 38.33 -1.97 3.31
C PHE A 986 38.75 -3.31 2.68
N MET A 987 37.86 -3.94 1.92
CA MET A 987 38.14 -5.15 1.14
C MET A 987 38.88 -4.86 -0.19
N GLY A 988 39.09 -3.59 -0.56
CA GLY A 988 39.75 -3.21 -1.80
C GLY A 988 38.87 -3.30 -3.06
N ALA A 989 37.54 -3.39 -2.88
CA ALA A 989 36.53 -3.55 -3.92
C ALA A 989 35.46 -2.46 -3.87
N ALA A 990 35.86 -1.19 -3.67
CA ALA A 990 34.97 -0.05 -3.44
C ALA A 990 33.82 0.06 -4.47
N LEU A 991 32.57 0.09 -4.02
CA LEU A 991 31.40 0.24 -4.91
C LEU A 991 31.29 1.65 -5.52
N SER A 992 30.56 1.78 -6.63
CA SER A 992 30.51 3.00 -7.45
C SER A 992 29.47 4.05 -7.02
N PHE A 993 28.65 3.75 -6.01
CA PHE A 993 27.61 4.63 -5.49
C PHE A 993 27.94 5.08 -4.07
N ASP A 994 27.67 6.33 -3.74
CA ASP A 994 27.93 6.93 -2.42
C ASP A 994 26.65 7.34 -1.67
N ASP A 995 25.52 7.39 -2.37
CA ASP A 995 24.21 7.69 -1.82
C ASP A 995 23.11 6.72 -2.27
N VAL A 996 21.96 6.81 -1.61
CA VAL A 996 20.81 5.93 -1.87
C VAL A 996 20.17 6.20 -3.23
N ALA A 997 20.29 7.42 -3.78
CA ALA A 997 19.72 7.74 -5.09
C ALA A 997 20.50 7.03 -6.19
N GLN A 998 21.83 7.07 -6.14
CA GLN A 998 22.72 6.34 -7.04
C GLN A 998 22.54 4.82 -6.93
N LEU A 999 22.37 4.30 -5.70
CA LEU A 999 22.05 2.88 -5.50
C LEU A 999 20.70 2.50 -6.12
N ARG A 1000 19.69 3.38 -6.04
CA ARG A 1000 18.39 3.14 -6.68
C ARG A 1000 18.45 3.28 -8.19
N GLU A 1001 19.28 4.16 -8.74
CA GLU A 1001 19.59 4.20 -10.17
C GLU A 1001 20.20 2.87 -10.61
N ARG A 1002 21.15 2.34 -9.84
CA ARG A 1002 21.73 1.01 -10.06
C ARG A 1002 20.70 -0.11 -9.98
N MET A 1003 19.77 -0.06 -9.03
CA MET A 1003 18.64 -1.00 -8.97
C MET A 1003 17.79 -0.95 -10.24
N VAL A 1004 17.48 0.25 -10.74
CA VAL A 1004 16.69 0.45 -11.97
C VAL A 1004 17.43 -0.06 -13.21
N GLU A 1005 18.76 0.03 -13.25
CA GLU A 1005 19.57 -0.60 -14.32
C GLU A 1005 19.43 -2.13 -14.32
N ILE A 1006 19.26 -2.74 -13.15
CA ILE A 1006 19.07 -4.20 -13.02
C ILE A 1006 17.63 -4.58 -13.38
N SER A 1007 16.64 -3.92 -12.77
CA SER A 1007 15.23 -4.09 -13.12
C SER A 1007 14.48 -2.76 -13.10
N PRO A 1008 13.96 -2.30 -14.26
CA PRO A 1008 13.15 -1.08 -14.34
C PRO A 1008 11.88 -1.10 -13.48
N ALA A 1009 11.37 -2.29 -13.12
CA ALA A 1009 10.19 -2.42 -12.26
C ALA A 1009 10.41 -1.76 -10.89
N LEU A 1010 11.66 -1.71 -10.41
CA LEU A 1010 12.04 -1.11 -9.13
C LEU A 1010 11.84 0.41 -9.07
N ALA A 1011 11.57 1.08 -10.21
CA ALA A 1011 11.18 2.49 -10.25
C ALA A 1011 9.68 2.72 -9.97
N SER A 1012 8.85 1.70 -10.13
CA SER A 1012 7.38 1.80 -10.16
C SER A 1012 6.75 1.45 -8.82
N TYR A 1013 6.88 2.35 -7.84
CA TYR A 1013 6.29 2.16 -6.52
C TYR A 1013 4.75 2.09 -6.55
N ASP A 1014 4.21 1.15 -5.78
CA ASP A 1014 2.78 0.85 -5.60
C ASP A 1014 2.05 0.40 -6.87
N ILE A 1015 2.80 -0.05 -7.89
CA ILE A 1015 2.28 -0.54 -9.17
C ILE A 1015 2.68 -2.00 -9.32
N VAL A 1016 1.72 -2.85 -9.75
CA VAL A 1016 2.01 -4.20 -10.24
C VAL A 1016 2.28 -4.11 -11.73
N GLU A 1017 3.57 -4.13 -12.10
CA GLU A 1017 3.98 -4.10 -13.50
C GLU A 1017 3.51 -5.35 -14.24
N PRO A 1018 2.89 -5.23 -15.43
CA PRO A 1018 2.54 -6.38 -16.24
C PRO A 1018 3.81 -7.15 -16.64
N VAL A 1019 3.77 -8.48 -16.57
CA VAL A 1019 4.89 -9.30 -17.00
C VAL A 1019 4.99 -9.25 -18.53
N ALA A 1020 6.18 -8.90 -19.06
CA ALA A 1020 6.43 -8.78 -20.50
C ALA A 1020 6.14 -10.08 -21.27
N LEU A 1021 6.42 -11.23 -20.64
CA LEU A 1021 6.04 -12.56 -21.11
C LEU A 1021 4.90 -13.08 -20.22
N LYS A 1022 3.66 -12.94 -20.70
CA LYS A 1022 2.48 -13.52 -20.02
C LYS A 1022 2.49 -15.05 -20.01
N GLN A 1023 3.17 -15.66 -20.99
CA GLN A 1023 3.37 -17.10 -21.03
C GLN A 1023 4.39 -17.52 -19.97
N LEU A 1024 4.14 -18.66 -19.32
CA LEU A 1024 5.14 -19.29 -18.47
C LEU A 1024 6.37 -19.63 -19.31
N SER A 1025 7.55 -19.48 -18.71
CA SER A 1025 8.79 -19.95 -19.35
C SER A 1025 8.79 -21.47 -19.35
N LYS A 1026 8.28 -22.08 -20.43
CA LYS A 1026 8.33 -23.54 -20.63
C LYS A 1026 9.73 -24.07 -20.43
N VAL A 1027 10.73 -23.32 -20.91
CA VAL A 1027 12.14 -23.70 -20.80
C VAL A 1027 12.55 -23.86 -19.34
N GLN A 1028 12.22 -22.90 -18.47
CA GLN A 1028 12.66 -22.92 -17.07
C GLN A 1028 11.78 -23.78 -16.16
N LEU A 1029 10.46 -23.71 -16.33
CA LEU A 1029 9.53 -24.44 -15.47
C LEU A 1029 9.41 -25.91 -15.86
N VAL A 1030 9.50 -26.24 -17.15
CA VAL A 1030 9.26 -27.59 -17.67
C VAL A 1030 10.55 -28.20 -18.19
N ASP A 1031 11.17 -27.63 -19.22
CA ASP A 1031 12.27 -28.31 -19.95
C ASP A 1031 13.52 -28.52 -19.09
N GLN A 1032 13.90 -27.56 -18.24
CA GLN A 1032 15.02 -27.68 -17.30
C GLN A 1032 14.76 -28.66 -16.16
N ASN A 1033 13.49 -28.97 -15.89
CA ASN A 1033 13.08 -29.85 -14.79
C ASN A 1033 12.70 -31.28 -15.24
N LYS A 1034 12.64 -31.51 -16.56
CA LYS A 1034 12.29 -32.79 -17.17
C LYS A 1034 13.15 -33.95 -16.66
N GLY A 1035 12.49 -35.08 -16.42
CA GLY A 1035 13.15 -36.32 -16.04
C GLY A 1035 13.55 -36.39 -14.57
N SER A 1036 13.11 -35.43 -13.74
CA SER A 1036 13.24 -35.51 -12.29
C SER A 1036 12.28 -36.57 -11.73
N THR A 1037 12.81 -37.51 -10.94
CA THR A 1037 12.01 -38.57 -10.31
C THR A 1037 11.59 -38.12 -8.92
N PRO A 1038 10.28 -38.07 -8.61
CA PRO A 1038 9.82 -37.75 -7.25
C PRO A 1038 10.34 -38.75 -6.23
N THR A 1039 10.80 -38.25 -5.09
CA THR A 1039 11.26 -39.05 -3.94
C THR A 1039 10.11 -39.69 -3.17
N GLY A 1040 8.90 -39.14 -3.28
CA GLY A 1040 7.72 -39.58 -2.51
C GLY A 1040 7.66 -38.97 -1.10
N ALA A 1041 8.53 -38.00 -0.80
CA ALA A 1041 8.47 -37.26 0.44
C ALA A 1041 7.18 -36.40 0.50
N PRO A 1042 6.47 -36.36 1.64
CA PRO A 1042 5.26 -35.57 1.78
C PRO A 1042 5.58 -34.08 1.89
N LEU A 1043 4.76 -33.25 1.23
CA LEU A 1043 4.71 -31.81 1.38
C LEU A 1043 4.16 -31.46 2.77
N ARG A 1044 4.99 -30.87 3.62
CA ARG A 1044 4.65 -30.47 4.99
C ARG A 1044 4.34 -28.98 5.10
N LYS A 1045 3.68 -28.59 6.19
CA LYS A 1045 3.60 -27.17 6.59
C LYS A 1045 5.00 -26.60 6.78
N VAL A 1046 5.27 -25.48 6.13
CA VAL A 1046 6.58 -24.80 6.19
C VAL A 1046 6.75 -23.99 7.47
N ILE A 1047 5.64 -23.45 7.99
CA ILE A 1047 5.60 -22.68 9.23
C ILE A 1047 4.93 -23.54 10.30
N GLU A 1048 5.75 -24.04 11.24
CA GLU A 1048 5.29 -24.82 12.38
C GLU A 1048 4.63 -23.91 13.44
N ASP A 1049 5.27 -22.78 13.75
CA ASP A 1049 4.74 -21.75 14.66
C ASP A 1049 4.61 -20.41 13.92
N PHE A 1050 3.37 -19.96 13.72
CA PHE A 1050 3.06 -18.68 13.09
C PHE A 1050 3.67 -17.49 13.84
N TYR A 1051 3.82 -17.58 15.16
CA TYR A 1051 4.31 -16.48 15.98
C TYR A 1051 5.84 -16.40 16.00
N PHE A 1052 6.58 -17.40 15.52
CA PHE A 1052 8.05 -17.46 15.53
C PHE A 1052 8.64 -17.78 14.15
N THR A 1053 8.49 -16.84 13.20
CA THR A 1053 8.95 -17.03 11.82
C THR A 1053 10.25 -16.32 11.49
N ASP A 1054 10.60 -15.26 12.21
CA ASP A 1054 11.75 -14.41 11.92
C ASP A 1054 12.37 -13.87 13.23
N VAL A 1055 13.53 -13.22 13.14
CA VAL A 1055 14.25 -12.74 14.33
C VAL A 1055 13.51 -11.67 15.12
N ILE A 1056 12.62 -10.88 14.50
CA ILE A 1056 11.85 -9.83 15.20
C ILE A 1056 10.78 -10.50 16.06
N SER A 1057 10.03 -11.42 15.44
CA SER A 1057 8.98 -12.20 16.09
C SER A 1057 9.53 -13.16 17.14
N ARG A 1058 10.69 -13.80 16.93
CA ARG A 1058 11.37 -14.61 17.95
C ARG A 1058 11.92 -13.80 19.12
N SER A 1059 12.31 -12.55 18.89
CA SER A 1059 12.74 -11.62 19.95
C SER A 1059 11.56 -10.97 20.69
N SER A 1060 10.33 -11.14 20.20
CA SER A 1060 9.12 -10.54 20.77
C SER A 1060 8.63 -11.32 21.99
N PRO A 1061 8.56 -10.70 23.19
CA PRO A 1061 7.94 -11.34 24.34
C PRO A 1061 6.42 -11.51 24.17
N THR A 1062 5.77 -10.70 23.33
CA THR A 1062 4.34 -10.89 23.01
C THR A 1062 4.13 -12.14 22.17
N MET A 1063 4.93 -12.35 21.13
CA MET A 1063 4.85 -13.56 20.30
C MET A 1063 5.15 -14.82 21.09
N ALA A 1064 6.14 -14.78 21.99
CA ALA A 1064 6.43 -15.90 22.89
C ALA A 1064 5.21 -16.30 23.76
N ARG A 1065 4.45 -15.29 24.25
CA ARG A 1065 3.22 -15.56 25.00
C ARG A 1065 2.12 -16.12 24.11
N CYS A 1066 1.99 -15.64 22.87
CA CYS A 1066 1.02 -16.18 21.92
C CYS A 1066 1.30 -17.65 21.58
N SER A 1067 2.56 -18.00 21.35
CA SER A 1067 3.00 -19.37 21.12
C SER A 1067 2.66 -20.27 22.32
N ALA A 1068 3.05 -19.86 23.54
CA ALA A 1068 2.74 -20.60 24.76
C ALA A 1068 1.23 -20.74 25.04
N ALA A 1069 0.45 -19.67 24.81
CA ALA A 1069 -1.01 -19.68 24.99
C ALA A 1069 -1.70 -20.63 23.99
N LYS A 1070 -1.17 -20.71 22.76
CA LYS A 1070 -1.67 -21.63 21.72
C LYS A 1070 -1.33 -23.08 22.05
N GLU A 1071 -0.10 -23.37 22.49
CA GLU A 1071 0.34 -24.72 22.86
C GLU A 1071 -0.45 -25.27 24.06
N GLN A 1072 -0.65 -24.45 25.09
CA GLN A 1072 -1.30 -24.89 26.33
C GLN A 1072 -2.83 -24.91 26.24
N ASN A 1073 -3.41 -24.24 25.24
CA ASN A 1073 -4.85 -24.04 25.05
C ASN A 1073 -5.59 -23.68 26.36
N ASN A 1074 -4.93 -22.88 27.21
CA ASN A 1074 -5.40 -22.50 28.53
C ASN A 1074 -5.51 -20.97 28.59
N SER A 1075 -6.68 -20.46 28.95
CA SER A 1075 -6.90 -19.02 29.12
C SER A 1075 -6.10 -18.45 30.29
N GLU A 1076 -5.78 -19.27 31.31
CA GLU A 1076 -5.06 -18.83 32.51
C GLU A 1076 -3.57 -18.63 32.27
N THR A 1077 -3.00 -19.12 31.17
CA THR A 1077 -1.55 -19.01 30.93
C THR A 1077 -1.17 -17.68 30.26
N ASN A 1078 -2.17 -16.82 30.02
CA ASN A 1078 -2.08 -15.47 29.42
C ASN A 1078 -1.43 -14.39 30.31
N PHE A 1079 -0.65 -14.75 31.34
CA PHE A 1079 -0.11 -13.77 32.28
C PHE A 1079 0.97 -12.88 31.66
N MET A 1080 0.58 -11.64 31.35
CA MET A 1080 1.47 -10.49 31.45
C MET A 1080 1.82 -10.32 32.93
N ALA A 1081 2.99 -10.76 33.38
CA ALA A 1081 3.43 -10.50 34.74
C ALA A 1081 3.60 -9.00 35.01
N SER A 1082 2.56 -8.38 35.57
CA SER A 1082 2.68 -7.52 36.75
C SER A 1082 1.78 -8.16 37.80
N GLY A 1083 2.39 -8.70 38.87
CA GLY A 1083 1.80 -9.70 39.75
C GLY A 1083 0.37 -9.44 40.24
N TYR A 1084 -0.55 -10.27 39.77
CA TYR A 1084 -1.84 -10.51 40.41
C TYR A 1084 -2.11 -12.02 40.45
N SER A 1085 -1.48 -12.71 41.39
CA SER A 1085 -2.20 -13.78 42.10
C SER A 1085 -2.74 -13.14 43.38
N SER A 1086 -3.98 -13.45 43.75
CA SER A 1086 -4.73 -12.81 44.83
C SER A 1086 -4.15 -13.01 46.24
N GLN A 1087 -2.95 -13.59 46.38
CA GLN A 1087 -2.37 -13.89 47.70
C GLN A 1087 -0.89 -13.52 47.90
N HIS A 1088 -0.05 -13.30 46.88
CA HIS A 1088 1.36 -12.93 47.12
C HIS A 1088 1.98 -12.03 46.01
N PRO A 1089 2.41 -10.79 46.34
CA PRO A 1089 3.12 -9.93 45.38
C PRO A 1089 4.58 -10.37 45.26
N HIS A 1090 4.91 -11.15 44.24
CA HIS A 1090 6.30 -11.46 43.89
C HIS A 1090 6.78 -10.54 42.75
N GLY A 1091 7.90 -9.86 43.00
CA GLY A 1091 8.56 -8.97 42.06
C GLY A 1091 9.25 -9.72 40.92
N GLN A 1092 9.41 -9.00 39.80
CA GLN A 1092 10.32 -9.22 38.67
C GLN A 1092 10.80 -10.65 38.43
N VAL A 1093 10.29 -11.27 37.35
CA VAL A 1093 10.98 -12.39 36.69
C VAL A 1093 12.27 -11.83 36.10
N ALA A 1094 13.41 -12.22 36.67
CA ALA A 1094 14.72 -12.03 36.09
C ALA A 1094 14.84 -12.96 34.86
N TYR A 1095 15.19 -12.39 33.71
CA TYR A 1095 15.62 -13.16 32.54
C TYR A 1095 17.09 -13.56 32.73
N GLY A 1096 17.39 -14.86 32.64
CA GLY A 1096 18.73 -15.40 32.44
C GLY A 1096 19.48 -15.85 33.70
N SER A 1097 19.58 -17.18 33.86
CA SER A 1097 20.79 -17.85 34.34
C SER A 1097 21.22 -18.84 33.28
#